data_AF-A0A1Y2DBI1-F1
#
_entry.id   AF-A0A1Y2DBI1-F1
#
_cell.length_a   1.000
_cell.length_b   1.000
_cell.length_c   1.000
_cell.angle_alpha   90.00
_cell.angle_beta   90.00
_cell.angle_gamma   90.00
#
_symmetry.space_group_name_H-M   'P 1'
#
loop_
_entity.id
_entity.type
_entity.pdbx_description
1 polymer ?
#
loop_
_entity_poly.entity_id
_entity_poly.type
_entity_poly.pdbx_seq_one_letter_code
_entity_poly.pdbx_strand_id
1 'polypeptide(L)'
;MANGSATVRIDTQRVLGQIDERIYSGFTEHMGRCIYGGILDPGNKNSDPVTGYRLDVLEALKELKPPLVRYPGGNFVSSYRWQDGIGPKEDRPKRLELAWRGEESNQFGTDEFMQWCKQLGAEPFICLNMGTGTLESALDWLEYMNGSSNTHFAALRRKNGHEEPYKVKYIALGNEMWGDWQVGQMRAEDYAKAARQWGKALKLVDPTIKLISCGKEGYDDWDRIVLAEVVDIVDFHSLHLYTKGATHEINVMGPAAAEKAIQMTMEVVDLARIAKKTTNRPTICFDEWNVWDPVIADGEKGAEQVYTMSDAVAVASWLNVFVRTCKSTSIACLAQSVNVISPLMTSPEGILKQTTFYPLQLFANYMRGKALDLHVDSPRYEGPTDLPWVTSICAEQLTWLDASASLDVDASVLNLVLVNRHGSLDFDVQLRLASTEQVSGEVELFEVHHEDVGAVNSWEKQPVGIVKSTERLAADSKEISSPLLRSPHTRPMFRRFSTSNQPSSSSSPAPNVSRAATVSSRPPGSVGTNNPYRQQPPELSGLSLDDAPPPPDYNTALRHSISGPPQGHQQQQQQQPLPPPVHNAARPPPQQQQYQPPQQQARPSSQTNAPPPPQQRPNSVSSSAPTAGGGASVRRRGSVEDPLAPLGKYDVVLLVDDSPSMSDGNLWQQTRDALMGVAEKCVKYDKDGIEIRFMNNDGNQLRNVTDVSTVREAFDEIVPFGSTPTGMALDEILRDYVDAYEDSKAAKGARMKPMIVLVLTDGRADDPDGVKDCIIEMAGRLDDAKAPPFQLGVQFIQLGNDADAAAFLAELDDDLKADSGVRDMVDTTPYEGQISPDFILKAALGSVVKRLDNP
;
A
#
# COMPACT_ATOMS: atom_id res chain seq x y z
N MET A 1 -17.93 -32.67 14.79
CA MET A 1 -18.31 -31.43 14.08
C MET A 1 -18.68 -31.81 12.66
N ALA A 2 -19.65 -31.15 12.03
CA ALA A 2 -19.98 -31.44 10.63
C ALA A 2 -18.87 -30.84 9.74
N ASN A 3 -18.24 -31.65 8.90
CA ASN A 3 -17.26 -31.17 7.93
C ASN A 3 -17.99 -30.35 6.85
N GLY A 4 -17.35 -29.30 6.33
CA GLY A 4 -17.75 -28.68 5.08
C GLY A 4 -17.60 -29.66 3.92
N SER A 5 -18.28 -29.42 2.81
CA SER A 5 -18.11 -30.20 1.58
C SER A 5 -17.84 -29.25 0.42
N ALA A 6 -16.91 -29.64 -0.43
CA ALA A 6 -16.58 -28.91 -1.65
C ALA A 6 -16.32 -29.90 -2.79
N THR A 7 -16.48 -29.45 -4.04
CA THR A 7 -16.17 -30.24 -5.23
C THR A 7 -15.25 -29.45 -6.14
N VAL A 8 -14.18 -30.08 -6.61
CA VAL A 8 -13.30 -29.52 -7.64
C VAL A 8 -13.41 -30.37 -8.89
N ARG A 9 -13.87 -29.77 -9.99
CA ARG A 9 -13.98 -30.41 -11.30
C ARG A 9 -12.78 -29.99 -12.16
N ILE A 10 -12.05 -30.98 -12.67
CA ILE A 10 -10.82 -30.79 -13.42
C ILE A 10 -11.02 -31.36 -14.83
N ASP A 11 -10.76 -30.52 -15.84
CA ASP A 11 -10.72 -30.90 -17.24
C ASP A 11 -9.37 -30.46 -17.80
N THR A 12 -8.50 -31.41 -18.14
CA THR A 12 -7.15 -31.15 -18.65
C THR A 12 -7.16 -30.50 -20.03
N GLN A 13 -8.31 -30.50 -20.74
CA GLN A 13 -8.50 -29.81 -22.00
C GLN A 13 -8.90 -28.34 -21.82
N ARG A 14 -9.42 -27.95 -20.65
CA ARG A 14 -9.74 -26.56 -20.31
C ARG A 14 -8.49 -25.83 -19.82
N VAL A 15 -7.65 -25.41 -20.75
CA VAL A 15 -6.41 -24.69 -20.48
C VAL A 15 -6.65 -23.18 -20.40
N LEU A 16 -6.23 -22.57 -19.29
CA LEU A 16 -6.14 -21.11 -19.17
C LEU A 16 -4.99 -20.58 -20.03
N GLY A 17 -3.76 -21.02 -19.80
CA GLY A 17 -2.61 -20.52 -20.54
C GLY A 17 -1.31 -21.15 -20.06
N GLN A 18 -0.20 -20.78 -20.70
CA GLN A 18 1.13 -21.11 -20.21
C GLN A 18 1.39 -20.27 -18.96
N ILE A 19 1.78 -20.91 -17.86
CA ILE A 19 2.27 -20.20 -16.67
C ILE A 19 3.62 -19.60 -17.03
N ASP A 20 3.73 -18.28 -16.93
CA ASP A 20 5.01 -17.61 -17.02
C ASP A 20 5.78 -17.84 -15.73
N GLU A 21 6.99 -18.38 -15.84
CA GLU A 21 7.74 -18.75 -14.65
C GLU A 21 8.12 -17.55 -13.78
N ARG A 22 8.18 -16.35 -14.38
CA ARG A 22 8.57 -15.09 -13.72
C ARG A 22 7.54 -14.60 -12.68
N ILE A 23 6.41 -15.27 -12.52
CA ILE A 23 5.48 -15.03 -11.39
C ILE A 23 6.03 -15.46 -10.02
N TYR A 24 7.19 -16.13 -9.97
CA TYR A 24 7.88 -16.48 -8.73
C TYR A 24 9.18 -15.68 -8.54
N SER A 25 9.21 -14.44 -9.01
CA SER A 25 10.38 -13.58 -8.90
C SER A 25 10.51 -12.98 -7.50
N GLY A 26 11.72 -12.52 -7.15
CA GLY A 26 12.01 -11.84 -5.89
C GLY A 26 12.12 -10.32 -6.06
N PHE A 27 12.13 -9.62 -4.93
CA PHE A 27 12.45 -8.20 -4.84
C PHE A 27 13.47 -7.96 -3.72
N THR A 28 14.44 -7.08 -3.95
CA THR A 28 15.47 -6.67 -3.00
C THR A 28 15.64 -5.16 -3.04
N GLU A 29 15.44 -4.52 -1.89
CA GLU A 29 15.67 -3.10 -1.70
C GLU A 29 16.77 -2.82 -0.69
N HIS A 30 17.42 -1.68 -0.84
CA HIS A 30 18.20 -1.03 0.22
C HIS A 30 17.30 -0.50 1.34
N MET A 31 16.61 -1.42 2.01
CA MET A 31 15.69 -1.18 3.13
C MET A 31 16.08 -2.12 4.28
N GLY A 32 16.06 -1.60 5.51
CA GLY A 32 16.35 -2.37 6.72
C GLY A 32 17.59 -3.26 6.59
N ARG A 33 17.43 -4.56 6.86
CA ARG A 33 18.49 -5.58 6.73
C ARG A 33 18.36 -6.47 5.49
N CYS A 34 17.66 -6.04 4.43
CA CYS A 34 17.54 -6.83 3.20
C CYS A 34 18.93 -7.02 2.54
N ILE A 35 19.64 -5.91 2.26
CA ILE A 35 20.99 -5.96 1.72
C ILE A 35 22.01 -6.23 2.84
N TYR A 36 22.16 -5.29 3.77
CA TYR A 36 23.19 -5.35 4.80
C TYR A 36 22.74 -6.20 6.00
N GLY A 37 23.48 -7.27 6.30
CA GLY A 37 23.11 -8.29 7.29
C GLY A 37 22.13 -9.36 6.76
N GLY A 38 21.55 -9.13 5.58
CA GLY A 38 20.74 -10.10 4.83
C GLY A 38 21.56 -10.77 3.75
N ILE A 39 21.60 -10.18 2.56
CA ILE A 39 22.37 -10.67 1.40
C ILE A 39 23.88 -10.53 1.60
N LEU A 40 24.33 -9.39 2.10
CA LEU A 40 25.74 -9.03 2.28
C LEU A 40 26.05 -8.88 3.77
N ASP A 41 26.95 -9.71 4.30
CA ASP A 41 27.39 -9.66 5.70
C ASP A 41 28.89 -10.04 5.80
N PRO A 42 29.81 -9.13 5.42
CA PRO A 42 31.24 -9.42 5.37
C PRO A 42 31.79 -9.71 6.77
N GLY A 43 32.49 -10.85 6.93
CA GLY A 43 33.03 -11.28 8.21
C GLY A 43 32.13 -12.27 8.98
N ASN A 44 30.91 -12.52 8.51
CA ASN A 44 30.09 -13.61 9.02
C ASN A 44 30.66 -14.98 8.60
N LYS A 45 30.62 -15.96 9.49
CA LYS A 45 31.06 -17.36 9.25
C LYS A 45 30.32 -18.06 8.10
N ASN A 46 29.10 -17.63 7.79
CA ASN A 46 28.27 -18.18 6.73
C ASN A 46 28.42 -17.39 5.41
N SER A 47 29.23 -16.33 5.40
CA SER A 47 29.49 -15.54 4.21
C SER A 47 30.68 -16.08 3.42
N ASP A 48 30.61 -15.91 2.10
CA ASP A 48 31.77 -16.09 1.24
C ASP A 48 32.86 -15.09 1.66
N PRO A 49 34.11 -15.54 1.94
CA PRO A 49 35.15 -14.69 2.51
C PRO A 49 35.68 -13.63 1.53
N VAL A 50 35.37 -13.74 0.24
CA VAL A 50 35.83 -12.81 -0.80
C VAL A 50 34.77 -11.78 -1.12
N THR A 51 33.54 -12.23 -1.39
CA THR A 51 32.43 -11.37 -1.81
C THR A 51 31.64 -10.80 -0.64
N GLY A 52 31.62 -11.50 0.51
CA GLY A 52 30.81 -11.17 1.67
C GLY A 52 29.34 -11.60 1.57
N TYR A 53 28.94 -12.28 0.49
CA TYR A 53 27.56 -12.76 0.36
C TYR A 53 27.30 -13.91 1.32
N ARG A 54 26.15 -13.88 2.00
CA ARG A 54 25.67 -14.97 2.85
C ARG A 54 25.35 -16.19 1.99
N LEU A 55 26.14 -17.26 2.11
CA LEU A 55 25.99 -18.48 1.31
C LEU A 55 24.76 -19.28 1.73
N ASP A 56 24.45 -19.31 3.01
CA ASP A 56 23.23 -19.93 3.55
C ASP A 56 21.95 -19.23 3.03
N VAL A 57 21.98 -17.91 2.88
CA VAL A 57 20.91 -17.13 2.24
C VAL A 57 20.78 -17.48 0.76
N LEU A 58 21.90 -17.52 0.02
CA LEU A 58 21.91 -17.94 -1.40
C LEU A 58 21.35 -19.35 -1.59
N GLU A 59 21.72 -20.30 -0.74
CA GLU A 59 21.20 -21.68 -0.81
C GLU A 59 19.69 -21.74 -0.54
N ALA A 60 19.20 -21.02 0.48
CA ALA A 60 17.76 -20.96 0.76
C ALA A 60 16.97 -20.32 -0.39
N LEU A 61 17.46 -19.22 -0.99
CA LEU A 61 16.80 -18.60 -2.13
C LEU A 61 16.83 -19.48 -3.39
N LYS A 62 17.87 -20.29 -3.59
CA LYS A 62 17.93 -21.27 -4.70
C LYS A 62 16.84 -22.34 -4.61
N GLU A 63 16.35 -22.65 -3.40
CA GLU A 63 15.20 -23.55 -3.24
C GLU A 63 13.91 -22.98 -3.82
N LEU A 64 13.78 -21.64 -3.83
CA LEU A 64 12.64 -20.90 -4.39
C LEU A 64 12.77 -20.69 -5.90
N LYS A 65 13.97 -20.84 -6.47
CA LYS A 65 14.27 -20.68 -7.91
C LYS A 65 13.71 -19.38 -8.51
N PRO A 66 13.99 -18.19 -7.92
CA PRO A 66 13.45 -16.93 -8.44
C PRO A 66 14.00 -16.66 -9.84
N PRO A 67 13.15 -16.49 -10.88
CA PRO A 67 13.66 -16.25 -12.22
C PRO A 67 14.18 -14.84 -12.41
N LEU A 68 13.55 -13.85 -11.77
CA LEU A 68 14.01 -12.46 -11.72
C LEU A 68 14.21 -12.01 -10.28
N VAL A 69 15.04 -10.99 -10.08
CA VAL A 69 15.06 -10.19 -8.84
C VAL A 69 15.02 -8.71 -9.17
N ARG A 70 14.07 -7.98 -8.58
CA ARG A 70 13.93 -6.51 -8.67
C ARG A 70 14.91 -5.79 -7.74
N TYR A 71 15.56 -4.71 -8.22
CA TYR A 71 16.60 -3.93 -7.53
C TYR A 71 16.73 -2.52 -8.15
N PRO A 72 17.26 -1.47 -7.47
CA PRO A 72 17.75 -1.39 -6.08
C PRO A 72 16.68 -1.09 -5.04
N GLY A 73 15.42 -1.01 -5.45
CA GLY A 73 14.37 -0.75 -4.51
C GLY A 73 13.02 -0.53 -5.12
N GLY A 74 12.13 -0.18 -4.20
CA GLY A 74 10.95 0.62 -4.39
C GLY A 74 11.34 2.04 -4.02
N ASN A 75 10.96 2.51 -2.84
CA ASN A 75 11.13 3.91 -2.43
C ASN A 75 12.58 4.42 -2.46
N PHE A 76 13.56 3.57 -2.08
CA PHE A 76 14.99 3.91 -2.08
C PHE A 76 15.49 4.49 -3.41
N VAL A 77 15.04 3.90 -4.54
CA VAL A 77 15.59 4.22 -5.86
C VAL A 77 15.35 5.67 -6.27
N SER A 78 14.28 6.30 -5.77
CA SER A 78 13.87 7.65 -6.16
C SER A 78 14.81 8.75 -5.65
N SER A 79 15.75 8.41 -4.76
CA SER A 79 16.84 9.29 -4.35
C SER A 79 18.25 8.73 -4.63
N TYR A 80 18.32 7.56 -5.26
CA TYR A 80 19.56 6.83 -5.49
C TYR A 80 20.33 7.31 -6.73
N ARG A 81 21.63 7.53 -6.58
CA ARG A 81 22.56 7.77 -7.69
C ARG A 81 23.38 6.52 -7.96
N TRP A 82 23.07 5.81 -9.03
CA TRP A 82 23.69 4.51 -9.35
C TRP A 82 25.21 4.56 -9.46
N GLN A 83 25.78 5.71 -9.86
CA GLN A 83 27.22 5.92 -9.94
C GLN A 83 27.91 5.84 -8.57
N ASP A 84 27.20 6.14 -7.48
CA ASP A 84 27.73 6.04 -6.12
C ASP A 84 27.96 4.56 -5.72
N GLY A 85 27.31 3.61 -6.40
CA GLY A 85 27.40 2.16 -6.14
C GLY A 85 28.31 1.35 -7.07
N ILE A 86 29.16 1.99 -7.88
CA ILE A 86 30.09 1.30 -8.79
C ILE A 86 31.55 1.65 -8.47
N GLY A 87 32.49 0.85 -9.00
CA GLY A 87 33.93 1.10 -8.83
C GLY A 87 34.48 0.66 -7.47
N PRO A 88 35.71 1.06 -7.12
CA PRO A 88 36.37 0.64 -5.88
C PRO A 88 35.54 1.02 -4.65
N LYS A 89 35.29 0.04 -3.76
CA LYS A 89 34.38 0.17 -2.61
C LYS A 89 34.81 1.26 -1.63
N GLU A 90 36.11 1.48 -1.50
CA GLU A 90 36.75 2.48 -0.65
C GLU A 90 36.51 3.92 -1.13
N ASP A 91 36.22 4.13 -2.41
CA ASP A 91 35.98 5.44 -3.00
C ASP A 91 34.47 5.79 -3.03
N ARG A 92 33.60 4.83 -2.71
CA ARG A 92 32.14 5.02 -2.77
C ARG A 92 31.65 5.92 -1.64
N PRO A 93 30.86 6.95 -1.95
CA PRO A 93 30.41 7.88 -0.93
C PRO A 93 29.29 7.26 -0.08
N LYS A 94 29.33 7.54 1.22
CA LYS A 94 28.18 7.37 2.09
C LYS A 94 27.14 8.43 1.77
N ARG A 95 25.86 8.05 1.71
CA ARG A 95 24.73 8.95 1.42
C ARG A 95 23.69 8.88 2.52
N LEU A 96 23.01 10.00 2.74
CA LEU A 96 21.77 10.00 3.51
C LEU A 96 20.72 9.24 2.69
N GLU A 97 20.11 8.24 3.31
CA GLU A 97 18.97 7.52 2.74
C GLU A 97 17.68 8.22 3.20
N LEU A 98 16.80 8.56 2.25
CA LEU A 98 15.64 9.44 2.48
C LEU A 98 14.33 8.68 2.71
N ALA A 99 14.15 7.50 2.11
CA ALA A 99 12.88 6.76 2.16
C ALA A 99 12.68 6.01 3.49
N TRP A 100 13.74 5.38 3.97
CA TRP A 100 13.79 4.49 5.13
C TRP A 100 14.64 5.05 6.28
N ARG A 101 15.26 6.21 6.07
CA ARG A 101 16.12 6.95 6.99
C ARG A 101 17.45 6.22 7.25
N GLY A 102 18.50 7.00 7.49
CA GLY A 102 19.80 6.48 7.88
C GLY A 102 20.89 6.73 6.84
N GLU A 103 21.91 5.88 6.85
CA GLU A 103 23.10 6.03 5.99
C GLU A 103 23.21 4.84 5.02
N GLU A 104 23.22 5.12 3.73
CA GLU A 104 23.57 4.16 2.69
C GLU A 104 25.08 4.19 2.45
N SER A 105 25.74 3.04 2.64
CA SER A 105 27.19 2.90 2.51
C SER A 105 27.69 2.71 1.07
N ASN A 106 26.78 2.37 0.16
CA ASN A 106 26.99 2.00 -1.23
C ASN A 106 27.98 0.84 -1.45
N GLN A 107 28.21 0.02 -0.43
CA GLN A 107 29.10 -1.15 -0.52
C GLN A 107 28.53 -2.30 -1.35
N PHE A 108 27.21 -2.25 -1.61
CA PHE A 108 26.51 -3.10 -2.55
C PHE A 108 25.84 -2.20 -3.59
N GLY A 109 26.24 -2.28 -4.85
CA GLY A 109 25.62 -1.53 -5.94
C GLY A 109 25.40 -2.40 -7.16
N THR A 110 25.36 -1.76 -8.33
CA THR A 110 25.07 -2.45 -9.62
C THR A 110 25.97 -3.66 -9.83
N ASP A 111 27.28 -3.50 -9.66
CA ASP A 111 28.27 -4.54 -9.96
C ASP A 111 28.13 -5.76 -9.03
N GLU A 112 27.88 -5.53 -7.73
CA GLU A 112 27.63 -6.59 -6.77
C GLU A 112 26.27 -7.27 -7.00
N PHE A 113 25.23 -6.52 -7.31
CA PHE A 113 23.91 -7.08 -7.59
C PHE A 113 23.93 -8.02 -8.81
N MET A 114 24.61 -7.63 -9.89
CA MET A 114 24.73 -8.48 -11.09
C MET A 114 25.49 -9.78 -10.80
N GLN A 115 26.56 -9.71 -10.00
CA GLN A 115 27.30 -10.88 -9.56
C GLN A 115 26.46 -11.80 -8.67
N TRP A 116 25.71 -11.22 -7.73
CA TRP A 116 24.82 -11.97 -6.86
C TRP A 116 23.69 -12.66 -7.64
N CYS A 117 23.04 -11.96 -8.57
CA CYS A 117 22.05 -12.55 -9.48
C CYS A 117 22.62 -13.72 -10.28
N LYS A 118 23.85 -13.59 -10.80
CA LYS A 118 24.55 -14.69 -11.49
C LYS A 118 24.79 -15.91 -10.59
N GLN A 119 25.13 -15.70 -9.31
CA GLN A 119 25.32 -16.80 -8.36
C GLN A 119 24.01 -17.48 -7.96
N LEU A 120 22.93 -16.69 -7.85
CA LEU A 120 21.58 -17.18 -7.57
C LEU A 120 20.98 -17.93 -8.77
N GLY A 121 21.34 -17.53 -9.99
CA GLY A 121 20.74 -18.03 -11.23
C GLY A 121 19.48 -17.25 -11.64
N ALA A 122 19.37 -15.98 -11.21
CA ALA A 122 18.26 -15.09 -11.54
C ALA A 122 18.69 -14.03 -12.56
N GLU A 123 17.77 -13.55 -13.39
CA GLU A 123 17.99 -12.37 -14.23
C GLU A 123 17.72 -11.08 -13.44
N PRO A 124 18.51 -10.01 -13.68
CA PRO A 124 18.29 -8.72 -13.03
C PRO A 124 17.07 -7.99 -13.61
N PHE A 125 16.25 -7.43 -12.72
CA PHE A 125 15.20 -6.46 -13.01
C PHE A 125 15.56 -5.14 -12.31
N ILE A 126 15.86 -4.10 -13.11
CA ILE A 126 16.33 -2.80 -12.61
C ILE A 126 15.21 -1.77 -12.59
N CYS A 127 15.04 -1.08 -11.46
CA CYS A 127 14.21 0.10 -11.32
C CYS A 127 15.06 1.36 -11.50
N LEU A 128 14.56 2.33 -12.28
CA LEU A 128 15.25 3.60 -12.51
C LEU A 128 14.81 4.67 -11.50
N ASN A 129 15.74 5.57 -11.15
CA ASN A 129 15.43 6.75 -10.36
C ASN A 129 14.69 7.79 -11.23
N MET A 130 13.38 7.92 -11.05
CA MET A 130 12.56 8.97 -11.65
C MET A 130 12.15 10.09 -10.68
N GLY A 131 12.63 10.03 -9.42
CA GLY A 131 12.41 11.07 -8.43
C GLY A 131 13.42 12.21 -8.59
N THR A 132 14.61 12.05 -8.02
CA THR A 132 15.71 13.02 -8.15
C THR A 132 16.61 12.78 -9.36
N GLY A 133 16.44 11.63 -10.04
CA GLY A 133 17.21 11.24 -11.21
C GLY A 133 16.83 12.00 -12.48
N THR A 134 17.64 11.83 -13.52
CA THR A 134 17.41 12.42 -14.85
C THR A 134 17.42 11.35 -15.93
N LEU A 135 16.79 11.66 -17.07
CA LEU A 135 16.85 10.79 -18.24
C LEU A 135 18.29 10.52 -18.69
N GLU A 136 19.17 11.53 -18.64
CA GLU A 136 20.59 11.38 -18.94
C GLU A 136 21.22 10.31 -18.03
N SER A 137 21.03 10.42 -16.72
CA SER A 137 21.57 9.45 -15.77
C SER A 137 21.01 8.04 -15.98
N ALA A 138 19.77 7.91 -16.44
CA ALA A 138 19.17 6.61 -16.76
C ALA A 138 19.75 6.00 -18.05
N LEU A 139 20.00 6.81 -19.08
CA LEU A 139 20.65 6.38 -20.32
C LEU A 139 22.09 5.95 -20.05
N ASP A 140 22.81 6.71 -19.22
CA ASP A 140 24.17 6.39 -18.78
C ASP A 140 24.22 5.05 -18.04
N TRP A 141 23.24 4.79 -17.17
CA TRP A 141 23.15 3.52 -16.45
C TRP A 141 22.90 2.36 -17.41
N LEU A 142 21.97 2.53 -18.36
CA LEU A 142 21.69 1.51 -19.36
C LEU A 142 22.92 1.25 -20.26
N GLU A 143 23.65 2.30 -20.65
CA GLU A 143 24.91 2.15 -21.39
C GLU A 143 25.96 1.39 -20.56
N TYR A 144 26.10 1.74 -19.28
CA TYR A 144 26.98 1.01 -18.36
C TYR A 144 26.62 -0.47 -18.32
N MET A 145 25.35 -0.79 -18.17
CA MET A 145 24.88 -2.17 -18.02
C MET A 145 24.95 -2.98 -19.32
N ASN A 146 24.56 -2.40 -20.46
CA ASN A 146 24.32 -3.15 -21.71
C ASN A 146 25.26 -2.77 -22.86
N GLY A 147 25.98 -1.66 -22.77
CA GLY A 147 26.83 -1.16 -23.84
C GLY A 147 28.00 -2.10 -24.16
N SER A 148 28.13 -2.49 -25.42
CA SER A 148 29.26 -3.27 -25.95
C SER A 148 30.31 -2.42 -26.69
N SER A 149 29.95 -1.20 -27.07
CA SER A 149 30.82 -0.27 -27.81
C SER A 149 31.94 0.31 -26.95
N ASN A 150 32.88 1.03 -27.56
CA ASN A 150 33.94 1.77 -26.86
C ASN A 150 33.48 3.17 -26.42
N THR A 151 32.33 3.23 -25.75
CA THR A 151 31.74 4.45 -25.19
C THR A 151 32.12 4.59 -23.71
N HIS A 152 31.89 5.77 -23.13
CA HIS A 152 32.41 6.13 -21.81
C HIS A 152 31.97 5.14 -20.72
N PHE A 153 30.66 4.89 -20.58
CA PHE A 153 30.13 4.06 -19.50
C PHE A 153 30.37 2.57 -19.74
N ALA A 154 30.35 2.12 -21.00
CA ALA A 154 30.77 0.76 -21.32
C ALA A 154 32.26 0.53 -20.97
N ALA A 155 33.14 1.49 -21.25
CA ALA A 155 34.55 1.42 -20.87
C ALA A 155 34.74 1.52 -19.35
N LEU A 156 33.91 2.29 -18.65
CA LEU A 156 33.92 2.37 -17.19
C LEU A 156 33.55 1.03 -16.55
N ARG A 157 32.53 0.32 -17.07
CA ARG A 157 32.19 -1.05 -16.63
C ARG A 157 33.39 -2.00 -16.77
N ARG A 158 34.04 -1.99 -17.94
CA ARG A 158 35.26 -2.78 -18.19
C ARG A 158 36.38 -2.42 -17.22
N LYS A 159 36.61 -1.12 -16.98
CA LYS A 159 37.60 -0.62 -16.02
C LYS A 159 37.31 -1.10 -14.59
N ASN A 160 36.05 -1.22 -14.21
CA ASN A 160 35.63 -1.75 -12.91
C ASN A 160 35.76 -3.29 -12.80
N GLY A 161 36.27 -3.97 -13.84
CA GLY A 161 36.53 -5.41 -13.84
C GLY A 161 35.44 -6.25 -14.51
N HIS A 162 34.50 -5.61 -15.21
CA HIS A 162 33.34 -6.27 -15.81
C HIS A 162 33.35 -6.11 -17.33
N GLU A 163 34.11 -6.99 -18.01
CA GLU A 163 34.39 -6.88 -19.44
C GLU A 163 33.10 -6.95 -20.29
N GLU A 164 32.36 -8.04 -20.12
CA GLU A 164 31.13 -8.31 -20.86
C GLU A 164 29.95 -7.46 -20.36
N PRO A 165 29.05 -7.01 -21.26
CA PRO A 165 27.79 -6.38 -20.85
C PRO A 165 26.93 -7.32 -20.02
N TYR A 166 26.23 -6.79 -19.02
CA TYR A 166 25.28 -7.53 -18.19
C TYR A 166 24.02 -7.94 -18.94
N LYS A 167 23.64 -7.19 -19.99
CA LYS A 167 22.45 -7.44 -20.82
C LYS A 167 21.16 -7.48 -19.99
N VAL A 168 21.02 -6.50 -19.11
CA VAL A 168 19.82 -6.29 -18.30
C VAL A 168 18.62 -6.08 -19.22
N LYS A 169 17.59 -6.89 -19.02
CA LYS A 169 16.43 -6.93 -19.91
C LYS A 169 15.23 -6.18 -19.37
N TYR A 170 14.97 -6.23 -18.07
CA TYR A 170 13.75 -5.67 -17.46
C TYR A 170 14.06 -4.36 -16.76
N ILE A 171 13.41 -3.28 -17.20
CA ILE A 171 13.65 -1.91 -16.72
C ILE A 171 12.31 -1.28 -16.31
N ALA A 172 12.16 -0.98 -15.02
CA ALA A 172 11.03 -0.20 -14.51
C ALA A 172 11.29 1.30 -14.62
N LEU A 173 10.28 2.02 -15.10
CA LEU A 173 10.26 3.46 -15.23
C LEU A 173 9.78 4.08 -13.91
N GLY A 174 10.69 4.20 -12.94
CA GLY A 174 10.37 4.76 -11.62
C GLY A 174 9.71 3.74 -10.68
N ASN A 175 9.50 4.16 -9.44
CA ASN A 175 8.78 3.42 -8.41
C ASN A 175 7.68 4.29 -7.80
N GLU A 176 6.48 3.74 -7.65
CA GLU A 176 5.33 4.35 -6.96
C GLU A 176 5.26 5.88 -7.06
N MET A 177 5.42 6.41 -8.27
CA MET A 177 5.56 7.86 -8.49
C MET A 177 4.29 8.65 -8.10
N TRP A 178 3.22 7.93 -7.76
CA TRP A 178 1.95 8.44 -7.28
C TRP A 178 1.91 8.71 -5.77
N GLY A 179 2.69 7.99 -4.95
CA GLY A 179 2.57 8.01 -3.49
C GLY A 179 3.17 9.27 -2.87
N ASP A 180 2.47 9.90 -1.92
CA ASP A 180 2.89 11.16 -1.29
C ASP A 180 4.19 11.02 -0.47
N TRP A 181 4.51 9.80 -0.03
CA TRP A 181 5.79 9.49 0.64
C TRP A 181 6.97 9.45 -0.33
N GLN A 182 6.71 9.35 -1.64
CA GLN A 182 7.73 9.08 -2.62
C GLN A 182 8.54 10.33 -2.95
N VAL A 183 9.88 10.21 -2.88
CA VAL A 183 10.76 11.31 -3.27
C VAL A 183 10.55 11.64 -4.75
N GLY A 184 10.13 12.87 -5.03
CA GLY A 184 9.83 13.31 -6.40
C GLY A 184 8.51 12.77 -6.93
N GLN A 185 7.51 12.59 -6.06
CA GLN A 185 6.11 12.30 -6.41
C GLN A 185 5.63 13.17 -7.58
N MET A 186 4.78 12.58 -8.42
CA MET A 186 4.24 13.19 -9.63
C MET A 186 2.73 12.94 -9.72
N ARG A 187 2.03 13.86 -10.40
CA ARG A 187 0.69 13.60 -10.93
C ARG A 187 0.74 12.57 -12.06
N ALA A 188 -0.35 11.84 -12.26
CA ALA A 188 -0.44 10.78 -13.26
C ALA A 188 -0.06 11.26 -14.67
N GLU A 189 -0.53 12.44 -15.08
CA GLU A 189 -0.26 13.01 -16.41
C GLU A 189 1.22 13.36 -16.60
N ASP A 190 1.88 13.82 -15.54
CA ASP A 190 3.27 14.26 -15.61
C ASP A 190 4.21 13.05 -15.63
N TYR A 191 3.93 12.05 -14.80
CA TYR A 191 4.58 10.76 -14.88
C TYR A 191 4.38 10.12 -16.25
N ALA A 192 3.14 10.07 -16.76
CA ALA A 192 2.82 9.46 -18.06
C ALA A 192 3.61 10.10 -19.22
N LYS A 193 3.69 11.43 -19.27
CA LYS A 193 4.50 12.16 -20.27
C LYS A 193 5.99 11.85 -20.13
N ALA A 194 6.51 11.84 -18.89
CA ALA A 194 7.91 11.55 -18.61
C ALA A 194 8.26 10.11 -19.00
N ALA A 195 7.49 9.13 -18.52
CA ALA A 195 7.63 7.71 -18.82
C ALA A 195 7.64 7.44 -20.32
N ARG A 196 6.78 8.13 -21.11
CA ARG A 196 6.83 8.04 -22.57
C ARG A 196 8.17 8.46 -23.15
N GLN A 197 8.69 9.63 -22.75
CA GLN A 197 9.95 10.12 -23.32
C GLN A 197 11.15 9.28 -22.85
N TRP A 198 11.15 8.85 -21.59
CA TRP A 198 12.18 7.99 -21.04
C TRP A 198 12.19 6.64 -21.76
N GLY A 199 11.03 5.99 -21.89
CA GLY A 199 10.91 4.70 -22.58
C GLY A 199 11.36 4.75 -24.03
N LYS A 200 11.03 5.82 -24.76
CA LYS A 200 11.52 6.02 -26.14
C LYS A 200 13.05 6.13 -26.20
N ALA A 201 13.65 6.95 -25.34
CA ALA A 201 15.09 7.16 -25.35
C ALA A 201 15.85 5.89 -24.92
N LEU A 202 15.36 5.18 -23.90
CA LEU A 202 15.95 3.90 -23.45
C LEU A 202 15.92 2.85 -24.58
N LYS A 203 14.81 2.72 -25.31
CA LYS A 203 14.71 1.80 -26.46
C LYS A 203 15.59 2.20 -27.65
N LEU A 204 16.03 3.46 -27.75
CA LEU A 204 17.02 3.86 -28.76
C LEU A 204 18.45 3.44 -28.37
N VAL A 205 18.76 3.37 -27.07
CA VAL A 205 20.04 2.85 -26.56
C VAL A 205 20.08 1.33 -26.72
N ASP A 206 19.03 0.65 -26.27
CA ASP A 206 18.91 -0.80 -26.38
C ASP A 206 17.47 -1.20 -26.71
N PRO A 207 17.15 -1.56 -27.96
CA PRO A 207 15.79 -1.93 -28.35
C PRO A 207 15.36 -3.30 -27.81
N THR A 208 16.26 -4.07 -27.18
CA THR A 208 15.97 -5.41 -26.66
C THR A 208 15.38 -5.41 -25.25
N ILE A 209 15.46 -4.28 -24.55
CA ILE A 209 14.89 -4.12 -23.20
C ILE A 209 13.36 -4.23 -23.22
N LYS A 210 12.85 -4.61 -22.06
CA LYS A 210 11.45 -4.70 -21.71
C LYS A 210 11.15 -3.65 -20.66
N LEU A 211 10.23 -2.74 -20.99
CA LEU A 211 9.87 -1.62 -20.13
C LEU A 211 8.65 -1.96 -19.29
N ILE A 212 8.72 -1.60 -18.01
CA ILE A 212 7.63 -1.68 -17.04
C ILE A 212 7.24 -0.26 -16.66
N SER A 213 6.01 0.18 -16.94
CA SER A 213 5.48 1.44 -16.39
C SER A 213 5.07 1.25 -14.94
N CYS A 214 5.24 2.27 -14.11
CA CYS A 214 4.74 2.35 -12.75
C CYS A 214 3.22 2.50 -12.75
N GLY A 215 2.51 1.45 -12.33
CA GLY A 215 1.11 1.48 -11.97
C GLY A 215 0.91 1.58 -10.45
N LYS A 216 -0.35 1.45 -10.05
CA LYS A 216 -0.87 1.56 -8.69
C LYS A 216 -1.49 0.22 -8.27
N GLU A 217 -2.71 0.20 -7.74
CA GLU A 217 -3.40 -1.03 -7.36
C GLU A 217 -4.19 -1.68 -8.51
N GLY A 218 -4.33 -1.04 -9.67
CA GLY A 218 -4.91 -1.61 -10.89
C GLY A 218 -6.37 -1.28 -11.15
N TYR A 219 -7.06 -0.74 -10.14
CA TYR A 219 -8.42 -0.21 -10.20
C TYR A 219 -8.45 1.32 -9.99
N ASP A 220 -7.29 1.97 -10.09
CA ASP A 220 -7.13 3.40 -9.87
C ASP A 220 -7.07 4.19 -11.18
N ASP A 221 -7.46 5.46 -11.10
CA ASP A 221 -7.41 6.36 -12.25
C ASP A 221 -5.98 6.63 -12.74
N TRP A 222 -4.99 6.48 -11.84
CA TRP A 222 -3.57 6.47 -12.20
C TRP A 222 -3.27 5.48 -13.32
N ASP A 223 -3.69 4.21 -13.15
CA ASP A 223 -3.41 3.13 -14.10
C ASP A 223 -4.01 3.44 -15.47
N ARG A 224 -5.24 3.95 -15.47
CA ARG A 224 -5.96 4.39 -16.67
C ARG A 224 -5.22 5.51 -17.41
N ILE A 225 -4.79 6.55 -16.70
CA ILE A 225 -4.11 7.71 -17.29
C ILE A 225 -2.74 7.31 -17.85
N VAL A 226 -1.97 6.53 -17.08
CA VAL A 226 -0.64 6.05 -17.49
C VAL A 226 -0.75 5.15 -18.71
N LEU A 227 -1.59 4.12 -18.66
CA LEU A 227 -1.76 3.18 -19.78
C LEU A 227 -2.26 3.87 -21.04
N ALA A 228 -3.22 4.80 -20.93
CA ALA A 228 -3.67 5.61 -22.06
C ALA A 228 -2.51 6.31 -22.78
N GLU A 229 -1.45 6.66 -22.05
CA GLU A 229 -0.29 7.33 -22.62
C GLU A 229 0.87 6.42 -22.98
N VAL A 230 1.09 5.24 -22.38
CA VAL A 230 2.32 4.46 -22.62
C VAL A 230 2.10 3.06 -23.22
N VAL A 231 0.86 2.61 -23.40
CA VAL A 231 0.50 1.24 -23.84
C VAL A 231 1.19 0.77 -25.13
N ASP A 232 1.58 1.67 -26.03
CA ASP A 232 2.24 1.36 -27.30
C ASP A 232 3.75 1.13 -27.18
N ILE A 233 4.38 1.54 -26.08
CA ILE A 233 5.84 1.47 -25.90
C ILE A 233 6.29 0.55 -24.77
N VAL A 234 5.44 0.30 -23.76
CA VAL A 234 5.79 -0.56 -22.63
C VAL A 234 5.47 -2.03 -22.90
N ASP A 235 6.21 -2.92 -22.26
CA ASP A 235 6.02 -4.36 -22.37
C ASP A 235 5.19 -4.89 -21.18
N PHE A 236 5.23 -4.19 -20.06
CA PHE A 236 4.45 -4.50 -18.86
C PHE A 236 3.94 -3.23 -18.16
N HIS A 237 2.91 -3.40 -17.34
CA HIS A 237 2.41 -2.39 -16.41
C HIS A 237 2.50 -2.94 -14.99
N SER A 238 3.08 -2.17 -14.08
CA SER A 238 3.28 -2.62 -12.70
C SER A 238 1.98 -2.56 -11.91
N LEU A 239 1.80 -3.46 -10.93
CA LEU A 239 0.75 -3.38 -9.93
C LEU A 239 1.34 -3.66 -8.55
N HIS A 240 0.94 -2.87 -7.57
CA HIS A 240 1.45 -2.90 -6.21
C HIS A 240 0.27 -3.09 -5.25
N LEU A 241 0.28 -4.15 -4.46
CA LEU A 241 -0.77 -4.39 -3.47
C LEU A 241 -0.27 -5.30 -2.35
N TYR A 242 -0.41 -4.83 -1.13
CA TYR A 242 -0.18 -5.61 0.08
C TYR A 242 -1.50 -5.90 0.78
N THR A 243 -1.70 -7.15 1.18
CA THR A 243 -2.88 -7.53 1.97
C THR A 243 -2.51 -7.62 3.45
N LYS A 244 -3.49 -7.39 4.31
CA LYS A 244 -3.40 -7.65 5.75
C LYS A 244 -4.77 -8.05 6.28
N GLY A 245 -4.82 -8.49 7.53
CA GLY A 245 -6.09 -8.74 8.18
C GLY A 245 -5.99 -8.78 9.69
N ALA A 246 -6.92 -8.10 10.35
CA ALA A 246 -7.09 -8.16 11.81
C ALA A 246 -7.56 -9.54 12.29
N THR A 247 -8.17 -10.33 11.41
CA THR A 247 -8.54 -11.73 11.64
C THR A 247 -8.00 -12.64 10.55
N HIS A 248 -8.02 -13.94 10.82
CA HIS A 248 -7.61 -14.96 9.85
C HIS A 248 -8.39 -14.84 8.54
N GLU A 249 -9.72 -14.75 8.63
CA GLU A 249 -10.64 -14.72 7.48
C GLU A 249 -10.38 -13.49 6.61
N ILE A 250 -10.21 -12.32 7.22
CA ILE A 250 -9.90 -11.08 6.48
C ILE A 250 -8.58 -11.24 5.71
N ASN A 251 -7.55 -11.78 6.37
CA ASN A 251 -6.22 -11.94 5.78
C ASN A 251 -6.22 -12.88 4.55
N VAL A 252 -6.84 -14.06 4.67
CA VAL A 252 -6.85 -15.07 3.60
C VAL A 252 -7.82 -14.75 2.45
N MET A 253 -8.74 -13.81 2.65
CA MET A 253 -9.66 -13.34 1.61
C MET A 253 -9.13 -12.13 0.84
N GLY A 254 -8.21 -11.37 1.44
CA GLY A 254 -7.54 -10.21 0.81
C GLY A 254 -7.03 -10.43 -0.62
N PRO A 255 -6.41 -11.59 -0.96
CA PRO A 255 -5.88 -11.83 -2.31
C PRO A 255 -6.93 -11.75 -3.43
N ALA A 256 -8.23 -11.85 -3.13
CA ALA A 256 -9.29 -11.65 -4.12
C ALA A 256 -9.29 -10.24 -4.73
N ALA A 257 -8.79 -9.24 -4.01
CA ALA A 257 -8.60 -7.89 -4.54
C ALA A 257 -7.60 -7.87 -5.72
N ALA A 258 -6.52 -8.64 -5.61
CA ALA A 258 -5.49 -8.72 -6.63
C ALA A 258 -5.99 -9.37 -7.93
N GLU A 259 -6.78 -10.44 -7.81
CA GLU A 259 -7.38 -11.09 -8.98
C GLU A 259 -8.29 -10.13 -9.74
N LYS A 260 -9.05 -9.30 -9.00
CA LYS A 260 -9.90 -8.28 -9.61
C LYS A 260 -9.11 -7.13 -10.22
N ALA A 261 -8.08 -6.64 -9.53
CA ALA A 261 -7.16 -5.63 -10.04
C ALA A 261 -6.58 -6.05 -11.40
N ILE A 262 -6.01 -7.26 -11.49
CA ILE A 262 -5.45 -7.80 -12.74
C ILE A 262 -6.50 -7.81 -13.87
N GLN A 263 -7.73 -8.24 -13.59
CA GLN A 263 -8.80 -8.23 -14.58
C GLN A 263 -9.10 -6.80 -15.06
N MET A 264 -9.32 -5.87 -14.14
CA MET A 264 -9.66 -4.47 -14.46
C MET A 264 -8.54 -3.78 -15.25
N THR A 265 -7.30 -3.95 -14.83
CA THR A 265 -6.15 -3.37 -15.54
C THR A 265 -6.04 -3.91 -16.97
N MET A 266 -6.32 -5.19 -17.22
CA MET A 266 -6.29 -5.74 -18.58
C MET A 266 -7.40 -5.18 -19.48
N GLU A 267 -8.58 -4.87 -18.93
CA GLU A 267 -9.63 -4.15 -19.66
C GLU A 267 -9.20 -2.72 -20.00
N VAL A 268 -8.51 -2.04 -19.07
CA VAL A 268 -7.91 -0.72 -19.30
C VAL A 268 -6.82 -0.78 -20.37
N VAL A 269 -5.98 -1.82 -20.36
CA VAL A 269 -4.99 -2.07 -21.43
C VAL A 269 -5.69 -2.17 -22.77
N ASP A 270 -6.75 -2.97 -22.89
CA ASP A 270 -7.46 -3.14 -24.16
C ASP A 270 -8.15 -1.85 -24.62
N LEU A 271 -8.72 -1.06 -23.71
CA LEU A 271 -9.24 0.27 -24.00
C LEU A 271 -8.15 1.21 -24.56
N ALA A 272 -6.99 1.28 -23.90
CA ALA A 272 -5.87 2.11 -24.31
C ALA A 272 -5.32 1.67 -25.69
N ARG A 273 -5.25 0.35 -25.95
CA ARG A 273 -4.82 -0.20 -27.25
C ARG A 273 -5.73 0.21 -28.39
N ILE A 274 -7.04 0.16 -28.17
CA ILE A 274 -8.05 0.62 -29.14
C ILE A 274 -7.85 2.11 -29.43
N ALA A 275 -7.71 2.94 -28.39
CA ALA A 275 -7.53 4.38 -28.53
C ALA A 275 -6.24 4.75 -29.29
N LYS A 276 -5.12 4.09 -28.97
CA LYS A 276 -3.81 4.33 -29.63
C LYS A 276 -3.64 3.55 -30.95
N LYS A 277 -4.60 2.70 -31.32
CA LYS A 277 -4.56 1.83 -32.53
C LYS A 277 -3.28 0.98 -32.60
N THR A 278 -2.84 0.46 -31.45
CA THR A 278 -1.64 -0.37 -31.36
C THR A 278 -1.98 -1.84 -31.20
N THR A 279 -1.16 -2.71 -31.81
CA THR A 279 -1.24 -4.16 -31.58
C THR A 279 -0.49 -4.58 -30.32
N ASN A 280 0.41 -3.73 -29.80
CA ASN A 280 1.15 -4.01 -28.57
C ASN A 280 0.17 -4.29 -27.43
N ARG A 281 0.45 -5.32 -26.62
CA ARG A 281 -0.42 -5.74 -25.52
C ARG A 281 0.46 -5.97 -24.29
N PRO A 282 0.75 -4.93 -23.49
CA PRO A 282 1.47 -5.13 -22.26
C PRO A 282 0.68 -6.06 -21.33
N THR A 283 1.41 -6.80 -20.50
CA THR A 283 0.85 -7.69 -19.47
C THR A 283 1.22 -7.17 -18.09
N ILE A 284 0.64 -7.75 -17.05
CA ILE A 284 0.86 -7.30 -15.68
C ILE A 284 2.22 -7.77 -15.16
N CYS A 285 2.91 -6.85 -14.49
CA CYS A 285 4.09 -7.07 -13.68
C CYS A 285 3.72 -6.74 -12.23
N PHE A 286 3.30 -7.72 -11.43
CA PHE A 286 2.93 -7.50 -10.04
C PHE A 286 4.20 -7.44 -9.18
N ASP A 287 4.99 -6.39 -9.33
CA ASP A 287 6.36 -6.29 -8.83
C ASP A 287 6.49 -5.86 -7.37
N GLU A 288 5.36 -5.66 -6.70
CA GLU A 288 5.23 -5.63 -5.24
C GLU A 288 3.95 -6.33 -4.78
N TRP A 289 4.10 -7.51 -4.17
CA TRP A 289 3.02 -8.19 -3.46
C TRP A 289 3.57 -8.91 -2.22
N ASN A 290 2.79 -8.87 -1.13
CA ASN A 290 2.92 -9.78 0.01
C ASN A 290 1.75 -9.59 0.99
N VAL A 291 1.79 -10.32 2.10
CA VAL A 291 1.15 -9.90 3.34
C VAL A 291 2.06 -8.89 4.04
N TRP A 292 1.56 -7.69 4.34
CA TRP A 292 2.31 -6.70 5.11
C TRP A 292 1.38 -5.80 5.92
N ASP A 293 1.64 -5.68 7.21
CA ASP A 293 1.01 -4.67 8.06
C ASP A 293 2.07 -3.66 8.56
N PRO A 294 2.09 -2.42 8.04
CA PRO A 294 3.08 -1.41 8.45
C PRO A 294 2.91 -0.97 9.91
N VAL A 295 1.76 -1.24 10.56
CA VAL A 295 1.58 -0.99 11.99
C VAL A 295 2.38 -1.98 12.83
N ILE A 296 2.43 -3.24 12.38
CA ILE A 296 3.17 -4.33 13.06
C ILE A 296 4.65 -4.27 12.69
N ALA A 297 4.94 -4.05 11.41
CA ALA A 297 6.27 -4.06 10.83
C ALA A 297 6.53 -2.76 10.08
N ASP A 298 6.85 -1.72 10.84
CA ASP A 298 7.15 -0.37 10.35
C ASP A 298 8.34 -0.37 9.39
N GLY A 299 8.15 0.23 8.21
CA GLY A 299 9.16 0.36 7.17
C GLY A 299 10.42 1.08 7.60
N GLU A 300 10.28 2.17 8.36
CA GLU A 300 11.42 2.96 8.87
C GLU A 300 12.22 2.21 9.95
N LYS A 301 11.65 1.14 10.49
CA LYS A 301 12.32 0.22 11.43
C LYS A 301 12.79 -1.07 10.78
N GLY A 302 12.73 -1.15 9.44
CA GLY A 302 13.21 -2.27 8.64
C GLY A 302 12.18 -3.36 8.30
N ALA A 303 10.91 -3.17 8.68
CA ALA A 303 9.78 -4.05 8.34
C ALA A 303 10.04 -5.56 8.50
N GLU A 304 10.70 -5.98 9.58
CA GLU A 304 10.96 -7.41 9.87
C GLU A 304 9.72 -8.09 10.46
N GLN A 305 8.70 -8.32 9.61
CA GLN A 305 7.45 -8.97 10.00
C GLN A 305 7.64 -10.45 10.33
N VAL A 306 7.03 -10.90 11.44
CA VAL A 306 6.93 -12.32 11.78
C VAL A 306 5.66 -12.90 11.15
N TYR A 307 5.82 -13.91 10.30
CA TYR A 307 4.70 -14.53 9.59
C TYR A 307 4.11 -15.73 10.34
N THR A 308 2.79 -15.75 10.38
CA THR A 308 1.95 -16.78 11.00
C THR A 308 1.50 -17.84 9.99
N MET A 309 0.83 -18.90 10.46
CA MET A 309 0.18 -19.89 9.59
C MET A 309 -0.96 -19.27 8.77
N SER A 310 -1.65 -18.26 9.31
CA SER A 310 -2.63 -17.43 8.58
C SER A 310 -1.99 -16.78 7.35
N ASP A 311 -0.79 -16.21 7.52
CA ASP A 311 -0.08 -15.54 6.42
C ASP A 311 0.41 -16.53 5.36
N ALA A 312 0.83 -17.75 5.76
CA ALA A 312 1.17 -18.80 4.81
C ALA A 312 -0.02 -19.21 3.92
N VAL A 313 -1.25 -19.16 4.47
CA VAL A 313 -2.49 -19.48 3.73
C VAL A 313 -2.87 -18.31 2.82
N ALA A 314 -2.70 -17.07 3.27
CA ALA A 314 -2.89 -15.89 2.43
C ALA A 314 -1.90 -15.87 1.25
N VAL A 315 -0.61 -16.16 1.49
CA VAL A 315 0.40 -16.28 0.43
C VAL A 315 0.08 -17.42 -0.54
N ALA A 316 -0.40 -18.57 -0.07
CA ALA A 316 -0.84 -19.64 -0.96
C ALA A 316 -2.03 -19.22 -1.84
N SER A 317 -2.95 -18.40 -1.30
CA SER A 317 -4.09 -17.86 -2.04
C SER A 317 -3.64 -16.82 -3.08
N TRP A 318 -2.68 -15.95 -2.76
CA TRP A 318 -2.00 -15.08 -3.72
C TRP A 318 -1.38 -15.85 -4.89
N LEU A 319 -0.65 -16.92 -4.59
CA LEU A 319 0.00 -17.73 -5.63
C LEU A 319 -1.02 -18.46 -6.52
N ASN A 320 -2.15 -18.88 -5.95
CA ASN A 320 -3.29 -19.39 -6.72
C ASN A 320 -3.86 -18.34 -7.69
N VAL A 321 -3.99 -17.07 -7.25
CA VAL A 321 -4.41 -15.96 -8.12
C VAL A 321 -3.48 -15.86 -9.33
N PHE A 322 -2.16 -15.79 -9.13
CA PHE A 322 -1.21 -15.67 -10.25
C PHE A 322 -1.24 -16.85 -11.21
N VAL A 323 -1.47 -18.07 -10.73
CA VAL A 323 -1.65 -19.24 -11.59
C VAL A 323 -2.93 -19.12 -12.43
N ARG A 324 -4.06 -18.68 -11.84
CA ARG A 324 -5.33 -18.48 -12.55
C ARG A 324 -5.28 -17.31 -13.52
N THR A 325 -4.52 -16.27 -13.22
CA THR A 325 -4.39 -15.07 -14.06
C THR A 325 -3.20 -15.13 -15.02
N CYS A 326 -2.60 -16.30 -15.25
CA CYS A 326 -1.36 -16.46 -16.03
C CYS A 326 -1.39 -15.92 -17.48
N LYS A 327 -2.59 -15.75 -18.07
CA LYS A 327 -2.77 -15.07 -19.37
C LYS A 327 -2.49 -13.56 -19.32
N SER A 328 -2.63 -12.98 -18.14
CA SER A 328 -2.60 -11.55 -17.87
C SER A 328 -1.38 -11.17 -17.05
N THR A 329 -0.93 -12.02 -16.13
CA THR A 329 0.21 -11.78 -15.25
C THR A 329 1.43 -12.54 -15.75
N SER A 330 2.46 -11.79 -16.16
CA SER A 330 3.71 -12.38 -16.65
C SER A 330 4.81 -12.38 -15.60
N ILE A 331 4.86 -11.37 -14.74
CA ILE A 331 5.89 -11.20 -13.71
C ILE A 331 5.19 -10.91 -12.39
N ALA A 332 5.69 -11.48 -11.29
CA ALA A 332 5.31 -11.09 -9.95
C ALA A 332 6.52 -11.20 -9.04
N CYS A 333 6.81 -10.15 -8.27
CA CYS A 333 7.98 -10.07 -7.40
C CYS A 333 7.53 -10.03 -5.94
N LEU A 334 7.87 -11.08 -5.19
CA LEU A 334 7.59 -11.12 -3.75
C LEU A 334 8.40 -10.04 -3.04
N ALA A 335 7.70 -9.15 -2.34
CA ALA A 335 8.27 -8.08 -1.55
C ALA A 335 8.40 -8.52 -0.07
N GLN A 336 9.59 -8.80 0.48
CA GLN A 336 10.89 -8.87 -0.18
C GLN A 336 11.61 -10.20 0.08
N SER A 337 12.79 -10.36 -0.52
CA SER A 337 13.48 -11.65 -0.60
C SER A 337 14.21 -12.05 0.70
N VAL A 338 14.67 -11.09 1.51
CA VAL A 338 15.42 -11.35 2.76
C VAL A 338 15.09 -10.30 3.83
N ASN A 339 14.84 -10.72 5.08
CA ASN A 339 14.55 -9.92 6.29
C ASN A 339 13.32 -8.99 6.23
N VAL A 340 13.31 -8.05 5.29
CA VAL A 340 12.26 -7.05 5.08
C VAL A 340 11.03 -7.75 4.50
N ILE A 341 9.93 -7.79 5.25
CA ILE A 341 8.67 -8.47 4.88
C ILE A 341 8.91 -9.79 4.14
N SER A 342 9.81 -10.63 4.66
CA SER A 342 10.41 -11.71 3.88
C SER A 342 10.09 -13.11 4.39
N PRO A 343 9.96 -14.13 3.52
CA PRO A 343 9.90 -15.52 3.95
C PRO A 343 11.22 -16.02 4.58
N LEU A 344 12.31 -15.27 4.51
CA LEU A 344 13.63 -15.68 4.97
C LEU A 344 14.26 -14.62 5.88
N MET A 345 14.48 -14.99 7.14
CA MET A 345 15.12 -14.14 8.14
C MET A 345 16.57 -14.56 8.39
N THR A 346 17.43 -13.61 8.77
CA THR A 346 18.84 -13.85 9.11
C THR A 346 19.17 -13.40 10.54
N SER A 347 20.05 -14.16 11.19
CA SER A 347 20.79 -13.77 12.39
C SER A 347 22.30 -13.89 12.13
N PRO A 348 23.17 -13.45 13.06
CA PRO A 348 24.60 -13.71 12.99
C PRO A 348 24.95 -15.21 12.91
N GLU A 349 24.11 -16.08 13.45
CA GLU A 349 24.37 -17.52 13.57
C GLU A 349 23.86 -18.34 12.38
N GLY A 350 22.81 -17.87 11.69
CA GLY A 350 22.16 -18.63 10.62
C GLY A 350 20.95 -17.94 10.00
N ILE A 351 20.03 -18.76 9.49
CA ILE A 351 18.79 -18.35 8.82
C ILE A 351 17.57 -19.00 9.45
N LEU A 352 16.41 -18.37 9.29
CA LEU A 352 15.10 -18.87 9.69
C LEU A 352 14.14 -18.76 8.52
N LYS A 353 13.61 -19.90 8.07
CA LYS A 353 12.55 -19.97 7.06
C LYS A 353 11.20 -19.73 7.75
N GLN A 354 10.55 -18.62 7.43
CA GLN A 354 9.23 -18.27 7.95
C GLN A 354 8.14 -19.19 7.37
N THR A 355 6.94 -19.14 7.94
CA THR A 355 5.79 -19.96 7.51
C THR A 355 5.47 -19.77 6.01
N THR A 356 5.64 -18.56 5.48
CA THR A 356 5.39 -18.18 4.09
C THR A 356 6.43 -18.73 3.10
N PHE A 357 7.60 -19.21 3.56
CA PHE A 357 8.63 -19.80 2.70
C PHE A 357 8.14 -21.06 1.98
N TYR A 358 7.41 -21.91 2.71
CA TYR A 358 7.02 -23.25 2.25
C TYR A 358 5.96 -23.27 1.14
N PRO A 359 4.85 -22.51 1.21
CA PRO A 359 3.93 -22.43 0.07
C PRO A 359 4.64 -21.87 -1.17
N LEU A 360 5.47 -20.84 -1.03
CA LEU A 360 6.24 -20.28 -2.14
C LEU A 360 7.17 -21.33 -2.76
N GLN A 361 7.90 -22.10 -1.94
CA GLN A 361 8.74 -23.19 -2.39
C GLN A 361 7.95 -24.23 -3.19
N LEU A 362 6.78 -24.64 -2.72
CA LEU A 362 5.96 -25.65 -3.39
C LEU A 362 5.40 -25.13 -4.72
N PHE A 363 4.84 -23.93 -4.76
CA PHE A 363 4.37 -23.32 -6.01
C PHE A 363 5.49 -23.16 -7.02
N ALA A 364 6.63 -22.56 -6.63
CA ALA A 364 7.74 -22.32 -7.53
C ALA A 364 8.38 -23.63 -8.05
N ASN A 365 8.28 -24.74 -7.33
CA ASN A 365 8.83 -26.01 -7.81
C ASN A 365 7.86 -26.84 -8.65
N TYR A 366 6.55 -26.72 -8.44
CA TYR A 366 5.58 -27.64 -9.02
C TYR A 366 4.51 -27.00 -9.92
N MET A 367 4.12 -25.74 -9.69
CA MET A 367 3.06 -25.09 -10.47
C MET A 367 3.61 -24.49 -11.76
N ARG A 368 4.09 -25.39 -12.63
CA ARG A 368 4.70 -25.10 -13.94
C ARG A 368 3.84 -25.69 -15.08
N GLY A 369 4.11 -25.27 -16.31
CA GLY A 369 3.38 -25.75 -17.49
C GLY A 369 2.09 -24.97 -17.75
N LYS A 370 1.04 -25.66 -18.18
CA LYS A 370 -0.23 -25.03 -18.57
C LYS A 370 -1.18 -24.95 -17.38
N ALA A 371 -1.62 -23.75 -16.99
CA ALA A 371 -2.66 -23.60 -15.99
C ALA A 371 -4.01 -24.09 -16.52
N LEU A 372 -4.80 -24.70 -15.64
CA LEU A 372 -6.14 -25.23 -15.96
C LEU A 372 -7.25 -24.36 -15.39
N ASP A 373 -8.36 -24.29 -16.13
CA ASP A 373 -9.59 -23.61 -15.74
C ASP A 373 -10.46 -24.57 -14.91
N LEU A 374 -10.25 -24.52 -13.59
CA LEU A 374 -10.96 -25.37 -12.64
C LEU A 374 -12.35 -24.82 -12.37
N HIS A 375 -13.31 -25.73 -12.18
CA HIS A 375 -14.58 -25.37 -11.55
C HIS A 375 -14.58 -25.82 -10.10
N VAL A 376 -14.59 -24.84 -9.18
CA VAL A 376 -14.58 -25.04 -7.73
C VAL A 376 -15.96 -24.70 -7.19
N ASP A 377 -16.62 -25.70 -6.60
CA ASP A 377 -17.90 -25.57 -5.91
C ASP A 377 -17.64 -25.69 -4.41
N SER A 378 -17.73 -24.58 -3.69
CA SER A 378 -17.41 -24.49 -2.27
C SER A 378 -18.29 -23.43 -1.61
N PRO A 379 -18.69 -23.62 -0.33
CA PRO A 379 -19.36 -22.59 0.44
C PRO A 379 -18.63 -21.25 0.39
N ARG A 380 -19.40 -20.18 0.30
CA ARG A 380 -18.89 -18.82 0.21
C ARG A 380 -18.60 -18.24 1.59
N TYR A 381 -17.64 -17.34 1.62
CA TYR A 381 -17.42 -16.40 2.71
C TYR A 381 -18.30 -15.19 2.51
N GLU A 382 -19.09 -14.86 3.53
CA GLU A 382 -20.02 -13.71 3.54
C GLU A 382 -19.63 -12.67 4.60
N GLY A 383 -18.48 -12.85 5.25
CA GLY A 383 -17.98 -11.92 6.26
C GLY A 383 -17.24 -10.71 5.66
N PRO A 384 -16.73 -9.81 6.51
CA PRO A 384 -16.04 -8.61 6.07
C PRO A 384 -14.67 -8.92 5.44
N THR A 385 -14.22 -8.05 4.54
CA THR A 385 -12.85 -8.02 4.02
C THR A 385 -12.20 -6.69 4.38
N ASP A 386 -10.87 -6.61 4.33
CA ASP A 386 -10.10 -5.39 4.65
C ASP A 386 -10.53 -4.23 3.74
N LEU A 387 -10.73 -4.53 2.45
CA LEU A 387 -11.33 -3.63 1.48
C LEU A 387 -12.82 -3.97 1.34
N PRO A 388 -13.77 -3.11 1.79
CA PRO A 388 -15.19 -3.45 1.81
C PRO A 388 -15.78 -3.82 0.45
N TRP A 389 -15.31 -3.16 -0.62
CA TRP A 389 -15.79 -3.41 -1.99
C TRP A 389 -15.55 -4.85 -2.45
N VAL A 390 -14.55 -5.55 -1.93
CA VAL A 390 -14.22 -6.94 -2.30
C VAL A 390 -15.38 -7.88 -1.97
N THR A 391 -16.04 -7.72 -0.82
CA THR A 391 -17.22 -8.54 -0.46
C THR A 391 -18.35 -8.43 -1.49
N SER A 392 -18.53 -7.26 -2.10
CA SER A 392 -19.62 -7.00 -3.05
C SER A 392 -19.25 -7.35 -4.50
N ILE A 393 -18.05 -6.98 -4.94
CA ILE A 393 -17.61 -7.10 -6.35
C ILE A 393 -17.02 -8.49 -6.61
N CYS A 394 -16.43 -9.12 -5.60
CA CYS A 394 -15.74 -10.41 -5.71
C CYS A 394 -16.49 -11.54 -4.98
N ALA A 395 -17.77 -11.37 -4.67
CA ALA A 395 -18.56 -12.32 -3.88
C ALA A 395 -18.49 -13.78 -4.40
N GLU A 396 -18.34 -13.97 -5.71
CA GLU A 396 -18.24 -15.30 -6.32
C GLU A 396 -16.87 -15.96 -6.13
N GLN A 397 -15.81 -15.15 -5.97
CA GLN A 397 -14.42 -15.58 -5.76
C GLN A 397 -14.09 -15.80 -4.28
N LEU A 398 -14.95 -15.34 -3.36
CA LEU A 398 -14.78 -15.51 -1.92
C LEU A 398 -15.29 -16.87 -1.45
N THR A 399 -14.61 -17.96 -1.82
CA THR A 399 -14.92 -19.34 -1.40
C THR A 399 -14.02 -19.83 -0.27
N TRP A 400 -14.50 -20.69 0.63
CA TRP A 400 -13.66 -21.25 1.69
C TRP A 400 -12.58 -22.22 1.18
N LEU A 401 -12.84 -22.88 0.06
CA LEU A 401 -11.84 -23.66 -0.66
C LEU A 401 -11.38 -22.85 -1.87
N ASP A 402 -10.09 -22.52 -1.91
CA ASP A 402 -9.43 -21.92 -3.06
C ASP A 402 -8.55 -22.97 -3.77
N ALA A 403 -8.42 -22.90 -5.09
CA ALA A 403 -7.68 -23.89 -5.86
C ALA A 403 -7.08 -23.34 -7.16
N SER A 404 -5.99 -23.98 -7.58
CA SER A 404 -5.44 -23.86 -8.93
C SER A 404 -4.80 -25.19 -9.35
N ALA A 405 -4.67 -25.41 -10.66
CA ALA A 405 -4.00 -26.60 -11.19
C ALA A 405 -3.11 -26.25 -12.38
N SER A 406 -2.06 -27.04 -12.57
CA SER A 406 -1.22 -26.99 -13.76
C SER A 406 -1.01 -28.38 -14.35
N LEU A 407 -0.87 -28.43 -15.67
CA LEU A 407 -0.54 -29.61 -16.44
C LEU A 407 0.84 -29.42 -17.07
N ASP A 408 1.78 -30.25 -16.66
CA ASP A 408 3.03 -30.46 -17.37
C ASP A 408 2.82 -31.59 -18.38
N VAL A 409 2.61 -31.20 -19.64
CA VAL A 409 2.27 -32.12 -20.73
C VAL A 409 3.45 -33.03 -21.07
N ASP A 410 4.68 -32.52 -21.00
CA ASP A 410 5.88 -33.28 -21.34
C ASP A 410 6.19 -34.32 -20.26
N ALA A 411 5.98 -33.96 -18.99
CA ALA A 411 6.13 -34.89 -17.87
C ALA A 411 4.88 -35.77 -17.64
N SER A 412 3.76 -35.49 -18.32
CA SER A 412 2.45 -36.11 -18.04
C SER A 412 2.06 -35.98 -16.55
N VAL A 413 2.27 -34.81 -15.95
CA VAL A 413 2.00 -34.55 -14.52
C VAL A 413 0.90 -33.52 -14.37
N LEU A 414 -0.11 -33.84 -13.56
CA LEU A 414 -1.12 -32.89 -13.09
C LEU A 414 -0.75 -32.46 -11.66
N ASN A 415 -0.53 -31.16 -11.47
CA ASN A 415 -0.36 -30.56 -10.16
C ASN A 415 -1.66 -29.84 -9.77
N LEU A 416 -2.12 -30.06 -8.55
CA LEU A 416 -3.31 -29.44 -7.98
C LEU A 416 -2.95 -28.84 -6.63
N VAL A 417 -3.31 -27.57 -6.44
CA VAL A 417 -3.25 -26.90 -5.14
C VAL A 417 -4.65 -26.68 -4.63
N LEU A 418 -4.88 -27.07 -3.38
CA LEU A 418 -6.10 -26.83 -2.62
C LEU A 418 -5.73 -26.02 -1.38
N VAL A 419 -6.39 -24.90 -1.15
CA VAL A 419 -6.18 -24.06 0.02
C VAL A 419 -7.47 -24.00 0.80
N ASN A 420 -7.50 -24.63 1.97
CA ASN A 420 -8.58 -24.45 2.93
C ASN A 420 -8.34 -23.13 3.68
N ARG A 421 -9.18 -22.13 3.40
CA ARG A 421 -9.12 -20.79 3.99
C ARG A 421 -9.92 -20.66 5.28
N HIS A 422 -10.60 -21.72 5.72
CA HIS A 422 -11.42 -21.67 6.93
C HIS A 422 -10.59 -21.95 8.19
N GLY A 423 -10.67 -21.07 9.19
CA GLY A 423 -9.87 -21.11 10.43
C GLY A 423 -10.01 -22.39 11.27
N SER A 424 -11.20 -22.99 11.29
CA SER A 424 -11.51 -24.12 12.18
C SER A 424 -12.24 -25.31 11.55
N LEU A 425 -12.80 -25.19 10.35
CA LEU A 425 -13.59 -26.25 9.72
C LEU A 425 -12.80 -27.00 8.65
N ASP A 426 -13.05 -28.30 8.62
CA ASP A 426 -12.50 -29.25 7.68
C ASP A 426 -13.40 -29.34 6.47
N PHE A 427 -12.81 -29.49 5.28
CA PHE A 427 -13.56 -29.77 4.06
C PHE A 427 -13.34 -31.21 3.61
N ASP A 428 -14.43 -31.91 3.31
CA ASP A 428 -14.44 -33.13 2.50
C ASP A 428 -14.51 -32.73 1.03
N VAL A 429 -13.38 -32.80 0.33
CA VAL A 429 -13.23 -32.31 -1.05
C VAL A 429 -13.38 -33.46 -2.05
N GLN A 430 -14.39 -33.40 -2.91
CA GLN A 430 -14.56 -34.34 -4.01
C GLN A 430 -13.81 -33.85 -5.25
N LEU A 431 -12.84 -34.64 -5.73
CA LEU A 431 -12.18 -34.37 -7.01
C LEU A 431 -12.87 -35.16 -8.12
N ARG A 432 -13.36 -34.45 -9.14
CA ARG A 432 -14.03 -35.03 -10.30
C ARG A 432 -13.26 -34.72 -11.57
N LEU A 433 -12.77 -35.74 -12.23
CA LEU A 433 -12.08 -35.58 -13.52
C LEU A 433 -13.09 -35.64 -14.67
N ALA A 434 -12.81 -34.94 -15.76
CA ALA A 434 -13.57 -35.06 -16.99
C ALA A 434 -13.60 -36.53 -17.48
N SER A 435 -14.70 -36.94 -18.11
CA SER A 435 -15.02 -38.36 -18.35
C SER A 435 -13.99 -39.14 -19.19
N THR A 436 -13.15 -38.43 -19.94
CA THR A 436 -12.08 -38.93 -20.83
C THR A 436 -10.72 -39.04 -20.14
N GLU A 437 -10.56 -38.49 -18.94
CA GLU A 437 -9.28 -38.44 -18.23
C GLU A 437 -9.13 -39.61 -17.25
N GLN A 438 -7.90 -40.10 -17.12
CA GLN A 438 -7.53 -41.09 -16.13
C GLN A 438 -6.23 -40.66 -15.44
N VAL A 439 -6.28 -40.56 -14.12
CA VAL A 439 -5.08 -40.47 -13.28
C VAL A 439 -4.86 -41.83 -12.64
N SER A 440 -3.61 -42.28 -12.62
CA SER A 440 -3.26 -43.58 -12.05
C SER A 440 -1.86 -43.52 -11.43
N GLY A 441 -1.60 -44.44 -10.50
CA GLY A 441 -0.30 -44.56 -9.87
C GLY A 441 -0.18 -43.82 -8.54
N GLU A 442 1.05 -43.44 -8.22
CA GLU A 442 1.42 -42.79 -6.96
C GLU A 442 1.22 -41.28 -7.06
N VAL A 443 0.60 -40.73 -6.03
CA VAL A 443 0.34 -39.30 -5.85
C VAL A 443 1.23 -38.81 -4.73
N GLU A 444 2.06 -37.81 -5.01
CA GLU A 444 2.82 -37.13 -3.96
C GLU A 444 1.93 -36.05 -3.34
N LEU A 445 1.85 -36.03 -2.01
CA LEU A 445 1.15 -35.00 -1.26
C LEU A 445 2.14 -34.18 -0.45
N PHE A 446 1.99 -32.87 -0.50
CA PHE A 446 2.74 -31.93 0.33
C PHE A 446 1.76 -31.05 1.09
N GLU A 447 1.90 -31.02 2.41
CA GLU A 447 1.06 -30.22 3.30
C GLU A 447 1.93 -29.20 4.02
N VAL A 448 1.44 -27.97 4.14
CA VAL A 448 1.95 -26.97 5.09
C VAL A 448 0.79 -26.66 6.03
N HIS A 449 0.98 -26.90 7.33
CA HIS A 449 -0.12 -26.88 8.28
C HIS A 449 0.35 -26.61 9.70
N HIS A 450 -0.51 -25.95 10.46
CA HIS A 450 -0.55 -26.03 11.91
C HIS A 450 -2.02 -25.89 12.40
N GLU A 451 -2.38 -26.50 13.54
CA GLU A 451 -3.74 -26.42 14.10
C GLU A 451 -4.10 -25.00 14.56
N ASP A 452 -3.10 -24.25 15.00
CA ASP A 452 -3.20 -22.84 15.35
C ASP A 452 -2.81 -21.94 14.16
N VAL A 453 -3.75 -21.13 13.68
CA VAL A 453 -3.54 -20.14 12.61
C VAL A 453 -2.54 -19.05 13.00
N GLY A 454 -2.32 -18.81 14.30
CA GLY A 454 -1.32 -17.90 14.83
C GLY A 454 0.08 -18.49 14.96
N ALA A 455 0.28 -19.77 14.60
CA ALA A 455 1.59 -20.41 14.76
C ALA A 455 2.66 -19.79 13.87
N VAL A 456 3.85 -19.60 14.44
CA VAL A 456 5.01 -19.00 13.77
C VAL A 456 6.20 -19.96 13.83
N ASN A 457 7.16 -19.77 12.94
CA ASN A 457 8.50 -20.33 13.10
C ASN A 457 9.38 -19.34 13.87
N SER A 458 10.12 -19.83 14.87
CA SER A 458 11.11 -19.07 15.64
C SER A 458 12.50 -19.71 15.54
N TRP A 459 13.51 -19.03 16.08
CA TRP A 459 14.88 -19.55 16.16
C TRP A 459 14.99 -20.80 17.04
N GLU A 460 14.10 -20.96 18.02
CA GLU A 460 14.06 -22.11 18.94
C GLU A 460 13.19 -23.26 18.42
N LYS A 461 12.07 -22.95 17.76
CA LYS A 461 11.10 -23.95 17.30
C LYS A 461 10.50 -23.56 15.96
N GLN A 462 10.55 -24.48 15.01
CA GLN A 462 9.97 -24.30 13.66
C GLN A 462 8.87 -25.35 13.43
N PRO A 463 7.67 -25.17 14.02
CA PRO A 463 6.60 -26.16 13.93
C PRO A 463 5.92 -26.20 12.55
N VAL A 464 6.09 -25.17 11.72
CA VAL A 464 5.51 -25.09 10.37
C VAL A 464 6.57 -25.43 9.34
N GLY A 465 6.28 -26.40 8.48
CA GLY A 465 7.14 -26.83 7.39
C GLY A 465 6.40 -27.74 6.41
N ILE A 466 7.11 -28.26 5.42
CA ILE A 466 6.53 -29.19 4.44
C ILE A 466 6.47 -30.60 5.03
N VAL A 467 5.28 -31.17 5.12
CA VAL A 467 5.05 -32.59 5.39
C VAL A 467 4.79 -33.29 4.07
N LYS A 468 5.67 -34.22 3.68
CA LYS A 468 5.52 -35.03 2.47
C LYS A 468 4.94 -36.40 2.80
N SER A 469 3.95 -36.83 2.04
CA SER A 469 3.41 -38.20 2.05
C SER A 469 3.10 -38.69 0.64
N THR A 470 2.79 -39.97 0.47
CA THR A 470 2.35 -40.53 -0.81
C THR A 470 1.11 -41.38 -0.66
N GLU A 471 0.26 -41.37 -1.69
CA GLU A 471 -0.95 -42.18 -1.78
C GLU A 471 -0.97 -42.92 -3.12
N ARG A 472 -1.56 -44.12 -3.16
CA ARG A 472 -1.77 -44.85 -4.41
C ARG A 472 -3.24 -44.79 -4.80
N LEU A 473 -3.53 -44.24 -5.97
CA LEU A 473 -4.88 -44.27 -6.53
C LEU A 473 -5.17 -45.64 -7.12
N ALA A 474 -6.40 -46.12 -6.95
CA ALA A 474 -6.90 -47.27 -7.69
C ALA A 474 -6.95 -46.94 -9.19
N ALA A 475 -6.65 -47.92 -10.05
CA ALA A 475 -6.76 -47.75 -11.50
C ALA A 475 -8.16 -47.28 -11.90
N ASP A 476 -8.25 -46.39 -12.89
CA ASP A 476 -9.51 -45.87 -13.46
C ASP A 476 -10.40 -45.04 -12.51
N SER A 477 -9.84 -44.44 -11.45
CA SER A 477 -10.60 -43.59 -10.53
C SER A 477 -11.06 -42.28 -11.20
N LYS A 478 -12.35 -42.19 -11.55
CA LYS A 478 -12.99 -40.97 -12.10
C LYS A 478 -13.48 -39.99 -11.04
N GLU A 479 -13.75 -40.51 -9.84
CA GLU A 479 -14.04 -39.75 -8.63
C GLU A 479 -13.01 -40.16 -7.59
N ILE A 480 -12.24 -39.20 -7.08
CA ILE A 480 -11.31 -39.43 -5.99
C ILE A 480 -11.97 -38.85 -4.75
N SER A 481 -12.53 -39.73 -3.91
CA SER A 481 -13.02 -39.42 -2.57
C SER A 481 -12.17 -40.24 -1.58
N SER A 482 -11.03 -39.69 -1.16
CA SER A 482 -10.08 -40.35 -0.26
C SER A 482 -10.33 -39.88 1.18
N PRO A 483 -10.14 -40.71 2.22
CA PRO A 483 -10.22 -40.27 3.62
C PRO A 483 -9.28 -39.11 3.97
N LEU A 484 -8.20 -38.91 3.19
CA LEU A 484 -7.27 -37.78 3.30
C LEU A 484 -7.71 -36.54 2.49
N LEU A 485 -8.83 -36.62 1.76
CA LEU A 485 -9.58 -35.46 1.27
C LEU A 485 -10.53 -34.88 2.34
N ARG A 486 -10.55 -35.49 3.53
CA ARG A 486 -11.03 -34.88 4.78
C ARG A 486 -9.80 -34.37 5.52
N SER A 487 -9.65 -33.06 5.68
CA SER A 487 -8.47 -32.47 6.34
C SER A 487 -8.85 -31.58 7.53
N PRO A 488 -8.26 -31.81 8.72
CA PRO A 488 -8.27 -30.91 9.88
C PRO A 488 -7.71 -29.51 9.59
N HIS A 489 -8.55 -28.48 9.69
CA HIS A 489 -8.20 -27.05 9.81
C HIS A 489 -7.46 -26.41 8.60
N THR A 490 -7.13 -25.12 8.71
CA THR A 490 -6.55 -24.26 7.66
C THR A 490 -5.23 -24.82 7.10
N ARG A 491 -5.16 -25.10 5.80
CA ARG A 491 -3.97 -25.65 5.13
C ARG A 491 -3.92 -25.32 3.63
N PRO A 492 -2.77 -24.92 3.06
CA PRO A 492 -2.45 -25.22 1.68
C PRO A 492 -1.97 -26.68 1.54
N MET A 493 -2.58 -27.41 0.62
CA MET A 493 -2.29 -28.80 0.28
C MET A 493 -1.97 -28.88 -1.22
N PHE A 494 -0.81 -29.43 -1.55
CA PHE A 494 -0.36 -29.65 -2.91
C PHE A 494 -0.41 -31.15 -3.21
N ARG A 495 -0.98 -31.51 -4.36
CA ARG A 495 -1.07 -32.89 -4.83
C ARG A 495 -0.49 -32.99 -6.23
N ARG A 496 0.40 -33.97 -6.43
CA ARG A 496 1.03 -34.25 -7.71
C ARG A 496 0.63 -35.62 -8.20
N PHE A 497 -0.06 -35.67 -9.34
CA PHE A 497 -0.56 -36.89 -9.96
C PHE A 497 0.26 -37.23 -11.22
N SER A 498 0.57 -38.51 -11.43
CA SER A 498 0.99 -39.01 -12.73
C SER A 498 -0.25 -39.22 -13.61
N THR A 499 -0.25 -38.69 -14.84
CA THR A 499 -1.33 -38.88 -15.82
C THR A 499 -0.93 -39.96 -16.82
N SER A 500 -1.87 -40.83 -17.19
CA SER A 500 -1.64 -41.91 -18.15
C SER A 500 -2.35 -41.60 -19.48
N ASN A 501 -1.85 -40.64 -20.24
CA ASN A 501 -2.31 -40.41 -21.62
C ASN A 501 -1.14 -40.57 -22.61
N GLN A 502 -0.95 -41.80 -23.10
CA GLN A 502 -0.16 -42.08 -24.30
C GLN A 502 -1.11 -42.07 -25.53
N PRO A 503 -0.87 -41.25 -26.56
CA PRO A 503 -1.44 -41.53 -27.87
C PRO A 503 -0.77 -42.79 -28.42
N SER A 504 -1.57 -43.82 -28.69
CA SER A 504 -1.11 -45.05 -29.31
C SER A 504 -0.45 -44.76 -30.66
N SER A 505 0.88 -44.85 -30.74
CA SER A 505 1.56 -45.04 -32.02
C SER A 505 2.72 -46.02 -31.87
N SER A 506 2.54 -47.15 -32.52
CA SER A 506 3.51 -48.21 -32.69
C SER A 506 4.52 -47.84 -33.76
N SER A 507 5.80 -47.63 -33.40
CA SER A 507 6.96 -48.08 -34.21
C SER A 507 8.30 -47.77 -33.51
N SER A 508 9.19 -48.75 -33.57
CA SER A 508 10.49 -48.96 -32.91
C SER A 508 11.51 -47.81 -32.88
N PRO A 509 12.49 -47.85 -31.94
CA PRO A 509 13.45 -46.77 -31.71
C PRO A 509 14.71 -46.87 -32.58
N ALA A 510 15.29 -45.73 -32.92
CA ALA A 510 16.66 -45.60 -33.44
C ALA A 510 17.36 -44.38 -32.80
N PRO A 511 18.71 -44.40 -32.67
CA PRO A 511 19.38 -43.99 -31.44
C PRO A 511 19.94 -42.56 -31.45
N ASN A 512 20.26 -42.11 -30.23
CA ASN A 512 21.04 -40.91 -29.88
C ASN A 512 22.16 -40.54 -30.87
N VAL A 513 22.20 -39.25 -31.24
CA VAL A 513 23.44 -38.57 -31.63
C VAL A 513 23.49 -37.19 -30.99
N SER A 514 24.54 -36.99 -30.21
CA SER A 514 25.03 -35.71 -29.72
C SER A 514 25.75 -34.94 -30.83
N ARG A 515 25.58 -33.61 -30.90
CA ARG A 515 26.67 -32.62 -30.95
C ARG A 515 26.20 -31.21 -31.30
N ALA A 516 26.89 -30.27 -30.66
CA ALA A 516 26.98 -28.84 -30.95
C ALA A 516 27.37 -28.51 -32.41
N ALA A 517 26.96 -27.32 -32.88
CA ALA A 517 27.76 -26.50 -33.79
C ALA A 517 27.24 -25.04 -33.90
N THR A 518 28.09 -24.12 -33.44
CA THR A 518 28.67 -22.96 -34.16
C THR A 518 27.91 -22.22 -35.29
N VAL A 519 28.00 -20.90 -35.17
CA VAL A 519 27.68 -19.81 -36.11
C VAL A 519 28.50 -19.86 -37.40
N SER A 520 27.88 -19.53 -38.55
CA SER A 520 28.55 -18.98 -39.74
C SER A 520 27.53 -18.29 -40.68
N SER A 521 28.02 -17.37 -41.51
CA SER A 521 27.41 -16.15 -42.02
C SER A 521 27.08 -16.10 -43.54
N ARG A 522 26.10 -15.24 -43.91
CA ARG A 522 25.93 -14.42 -45.16
C ARG A 522 25.28 -15.07 -46.44
N PRO A 523 24.73 -14.29 -47.42
CA PRO A 523 23.45 -13.56 -47.43
C PRO A 523 22.67 -13.75 -48.79
N PRO A 524 21.82 -12.81 -49.28
CA PRO A 524 20.39 -12.97 -49.53
C PRO A 524 19.97 -13.45 -50.93
N GLY A 525 18.82 -14.13 -51.01
CA GLY A 525 18.13 -14.50 -52.26
C GLY A 525 16.61 -14.39 -52.10
N SER A 526 15.98 -13.81 -53.11
CA SER A 526 14.62 -13.28 -53.14
C SER A 526 13.51 -14.29 -53.50
N VAL A 527 12.28 -13.92 -53.11
CA VAL A 527 10.94 -14.29 -53.65
C VAL A 527 10.33 -15.63 -53.20
N GLY A 528 9.11 -15.55 -52.66
CA GLY A 528 8.16 -16.66 -52.61
C GLY A 528 7.10 -16.56 -51.53
N THR A 529 6.06 -15.75 -51.76
CA THR A 529 4.82 -15.77 -50.97
C THR A 529 4.10 -17.10 -51.17
N ASN A 530 3.83 -17.85 -50.08
CA ASN A 530 2.74 -18.84 -50.04
C ASN A 530 2.33 -19.09 -48.60
N ASN A 531 1.12 -18.61 -48.26
CA ASN A 531 0.43 -18.85 -47.00
C ASN A 531 -0.74 -19.80 -47.30
N PRO A 532 -0.75 -21.05 -46.81
CA PRO A 532 -1.90 -21.94 -46.92
C PRO A 532 -2.68 -21.86 -45.62
N TYR A 533 -3.89 -21.28 -45.62
CA TYR A 533 -5.04 -21.63 -44.76
C TYR A 533 -6.12 -20.56 -44.94
N ARG A 534 -7.04 -20.80 -45.87
CA ARG A 534 -8.33 -20.10 -45.97
C ARG A 534 -9.39 -21.16 -46.20
N GLN A 535 -10.17 -21.48 -45.16
CA GLN A 535 -11.42 -22.23 -45.29
C GLN A 535 -12.58 -21.27 -44.98
N GLN A 536 -13.52 -21.21 -45.91
CA GLN A 536 -14.79 -20.47 -45.83
C GLN A 536 -15.81 -21.25 -44.96
N PRO A 537 -16.73 -20.56 -44.27
CA PRO A 537 -17.97 -21.17 -43.77
C PRO A 537 -19.12 -21.07 -44.80
N PRO A 538 -20.16 -21.92 -44.71
CA PRO A 538 -21.16 -22.12 -45.75
C PRO A 538 -22.27 -21.06 -45.77
N GLU A 539 -22.84 -20.90 -46.97
CA GLU A 539 -23.92 -19.99 -47.35
C GLU A 539 -25.26 -20.33 -46.67
N LEU A 540 -25.95 -19.30 -46.18
CA LEU A 540 -27.40 -19.29 -45.99
C LEU A 540 -27.97 -18.10 -46.77
N SER A 541 -28.67 -18.43 -47.85
CA SER A 541 -29.37 -17.51 -48.73
C SER A 541 -30.74 -17.12 -48.17
N GLY A 542 -31.06 -15.84 -48.23
CA GLY A 542 -32.45 -15.36 -48.32
C GLY A 542 -32.89 -14.47 -47.16
N LEU A 543 -32.83 -13.15 -47.37
CA LEU A 543 -33.96 -12.21 -47.21
C LEU A 543 -33.49 -10.80 -47.63
N SER A 544 -34.36 -10.12 -48.38
CA SER A 544 -34.16 -8.83 -49.06
C SER A 544 -33.98 -7.67 -48.06
N LEU A 545 -33.04 -6.78 -48.35
CA LEU A 545 -32.88 -5.47 -47.71
C LEU A 545 -33.64 -4.43 -48.55
N ASP A 546 -34.92 -4.26 -48.26
CA ASP A 546 -35.69 -3.04 -48.53
C ASP A 546 -36.81 -3.02 -47.46
N ASP A 547 -37.02 -1.85 -46.85
CA ASP A 547 -37.88 -1.56 -45.68
C ASP A 547 -37.25 -1.75 -44.28
N ALA A 548 -36.37 -0.81 -43.90
CA ALA A 548 -36.11 -0.49 -42.50
C ALA A 548 -36.24 1.04 -42.27
N PRO A 549 -37.03 1.51 -41.28
CA PRO A 549 -37.22 2.94 -41.01
C PRO A 549 -36.00 3.57 -40.32
N PRO A 550 -35.76 4.89 -40.47
CA PRO A 550 -34.55 5.54 -39.95
C PRO A 550 -34.60 5.74 -38.41
N PRO A 551 -33.43 5.84 -37.75
CA PRO A 551 -33.34 6.01 -36.29
C PRO A 551 -33.75 7.43 -35.85
N PRO A 552 -34.28 7.62 -34.63
CA PRO A 552 -34.70 8.93 -34.14
C PRO A 552 -33.52 9.81 -33.72
N ASP A 553 -33.66 11.08 -34.06
CA ASP A 553 -32.71 12.19 -33.88
C ASP A 553 -32.77 12.73 -32.43
N TYR A 554 -31.65 12.68 -31.72
CA TYR A 554 -31.49 13.22 -30.36
C TYR A 554 -30.93 14.64 -30.42
N ASN A 555 -31.79 15.64 -30.67
CA ASN A 555 -31.55 17.02 -30.23
C ASN A 555 -32.76 17.93 -30.47
N THR A 556 -33.72 17.94 -29.54
CA THR A 556 -34.56 19.12 -29.26
C THR A 556 -35.38 18.91 -27.99
N ALA A 557 -35.02 19.61 -26.91
CA ALA A 557 -35.95 20.24 -25.95
C ALA A 557 -35.24 20.55 -24.62
N LEU A 558 -34.42 21.61 -24.62
CA LEU A 558 -34.13 22.40 -23.43
C LEU A 558 -34.80 23.76 -23.69
N ARG A 559 -35.94 24.01 -23.04
CA ARG A 559 -36.47 25.31 -22.59
C ARG A 559 -37.95 25.22 -22.20
N HIS A 560 -38.24 25.76 -21.01
CA HIS A 560 -39.57 26.02 -20.39
C HIS A 560 -40.20 24.76 -19.74
N SER A 561 -40.61 24.70 -18.46
CA SER A 561 -40.98 25.74 -17.48
C SER A 561 -41.00 25.15 -16.05
N ILE A 562 -40.74 26.00 -15.07
CA ILE A 562 -41.02 25.84 -13.64
C ILE A 562 -42.55 25.88 -13.40
N SER A 563 -43.10 24.97 -12.57
CA SER A 563 -44.07 25.25 -11.48
C SER A 563 -44.84 24.03 -10.97
N GLY A 564 -44.77 23.81 -9.64
CA GLY A 564 -45.91 23.48 -8.77
C GLY A 564 -46.49 22.03 -8.74
N PRO A 565 -46.93 21.52 -7.56
CA PRO A 565 -47.04 20.08 -7.28
C PRO A 565 -48.48 19.54 -7.43
N PRO A 566 -48.68 18.20 -7.48
CA PRO A 566 -50.00 17.62 -7.25
C PRO A 566 -50.11 16.86 -5.93
N GLN A 567 -51.26 17.10 -5.29
CA GLN A 567 -51.84 16.42 -4.14
C GLN A 567 -52.21 14.96 -4.46
N GLY A 568 -52.18 14.11 -3.43
CA GLY A 568 -52.39 12.67 -3.53
C GLY A 568 -53.84 12.20 -3.52
N HIS A 569 -54.00 10.88 -3.69
CA HIS A 569 -55.06 10.07 -3.09
C HIS A 569 -54.61 8.60 -3.01
N GLN A 570 -54.40 8.12 -1.79
CA GLN A 570 -54.40 6.70 -1.40
C GLN A 570 -55.60 6.44 -0.48
N GLN A 571 -56.34 5.37 -0.73
CA GLN A 571 -57.21 4.66 0.24
C GLN A 571 -56.82 3.17 0.12
N GLN A 572 -56.13 2.57 1.10
CA GLN A 572 -56.54 2.03 2.41
C GLN A 572 -57.35 0.72 2.38
N GLN A 573 -56.76 -0.32 2.97
CA GLN A 573 -57.22 -1.14 4.13
C GLN A 573 -56.47 -2.49 4.11
N GLN A 574 -56.01 -3.16 5.17
CA GLN A 574 -56.15 -3.07 6.63
C GLN A 574 -55.09 -4.02 7.25
N GLN A 575 -54.48 -3.69 8.39
CA GLN A 575 -54.07 -4.67 9.42
C GLN A 575 -53.83 -3.94 10.77
N GLN A 576 -54.30 -4.56 11.86
CA GLN A 576 -54.47 -3.98 13.20
C GLN A 576 -53.17 -3.98 14.06
N PRO A 577 -53.09 -3.15 15.13
CA PRO A 577 -51.89 -2.98 15.95
C PRO A 577 -51.82 -3.90 17.19
N LEU A 578 -50.59 -4.24 17.61
CA LEU A 578 -50.24 -4.89 18.89
C LEU A 578 -49.77 -3.84 19.93
N PRO A 579 -49.94 -4.09 21.25
CA PRO A 579 -49.76 -3.10 22.32
C PRO A 579 -48.30 -2.96 22.83
N PRO A 580 -47.97 -1.89 23.58
CA PRO A 580 -46.59 -1.60 24.00
C PRO A 580 -46.17 -2.38 25.26
N PRO A 581 -44.87 -2.67 25.47
CA PRO A 581 -44.37 -3.26 26.70
C PRO A 581 -44.12 -2.22 27.80
N VAL A 582 -44.27 -2.68 29.04
CA VAL A 582 -44.31 -1.94 30.31
C VAL A 582 -42.92 -1.84 30.97
N HIS A 583 -42.60 -0.70 31.57
CA HIS A 583 -41.44 -0.49 32.46
C HIS A 583 -41.72 -0.88 33.92
N ASN A 584 -40.82 -1.66 34.54
CA ASN A 584 -40.05 -1.31 35.76
C ASN A 584 -39.51 -2.55 36.50
N ALA A 585 -38.19 -2.57 36.78
CA ALA A 585 -37.60 -2.67 38.13
C ALA A 585 -36.13 -3.13 38.06
N ALA A 586 -35.22 -2.28 38.53
CA ALA A 586 -33.79 -2.55 38.67
C ALA A 586 -33.45 -3.21 40.03
N ARG A 587 -32.53 -4.21 40.01
CA ARG A 587 -31.57 -4.58 41.09
C ARG A 587 -30.76 -5.85 40.72
N PRO A 588 -29.58 -6.10 41.34
CA PRO A 588 -28.26 -5.51 41.11
C PRO A 588 -27.24 -6.56 40.54
N PRO A 589 -26.03 -6.17 40.12
CA PRO A 589 -25.04 -7.13 39.57
C PRO A 589 -24.31 -7.95 40.66
N PRO A 590 -23.82 -9.18 40.34
CA PRO A 590 -23.05 -10.01 41.27
C PRO A 590 -21.60 -9.54 41.42
N GLN A 591 -21.05 -9.85 42.60
CA GLN A 591 -19.73 -9.48 43.11
C GLN A 591 -18.57 -10.00 42.22
N GLN A 592 -17.68 -9.10 41.81
CA GLN A 592 -16.35 -9.43 41.31
C GLN A 592 -15.37 -9.59 42.48
N GLN A 593 -14.65 -10.71 42.49
CA GLN A 593 -13.58 -11.00 43.46
C GLN A 593 -12.39 -10.07 43.21
N GLN A 594 -11.98 -9.35 44.25
CA GLN A 594 -10.75 -8.57 44.30
C GLN A 594 -9.53 -9.48 44.22
N TYR A 595 -8.70 -9.30 43.19
CA TYR A 595 -7.31 -9.76 43.16
C TYR A 595 -6.43 -8.67 43.80
N GLN A 596 -5.86 -8.95 44.97
CA GLN A 596 -4.90 -8.06 45.66
C GLN A 596 -3.46 -8.41 45.24
N PRO A 597 -2.62 -7.44 44.85
CA PRO A 597 -1.18 -7.67 44.73
C PRO A 597 -0.51 -7.71 46.13
N PRO A 598 0.61 -8.45 46.31
CA PRO A 598 1.22 -8.65 47.63
C PRO A 598 1.87 -7.37 48.18
N GLN A 599 1.58 -7.08 49.45
CA GLN A 599 2.24 -6.05 50.26
C GLN A 599 3.67 -6.49 50.62
N GLN A 600 4.68 -5.69 50.26
CA GLN A 600 6.01 -5.79 50.86
C GLN A 600 6.03 -5.02 52.19
N GLN A 601 6.27 -5.75 53.27
CA GLN A 601 6.45 -5.22 54.62
C GLN A 601 7.82 -4.56 54.78
N ALA A 602 7.81 -3.36 55.36
CA ALA A 602 8.99 -2.65 55.82
C ALA A 602 9.56 -3.24 57.14
N ARG A 603 10.88 -3.22 57.28
CA ARG A 603 11.62 -3.23 58.57
C ARG A 603 12.89 -2.36 58.47
N PRO A 604 13.43 -1.88 59.62
CA PRO A 604 13.86 -0.48 59.78
C PRO A 604 15.37 -0.21 59.71
N SER A 605 15.66 1.09 59.67
CA SER A 605 16.92 1.84 59.56
C SER A 605 17.96 1.67 60.69
N SER A 606 19.26 1.88 60.35
CA SER A 606 20.21 2.59 61.23
C SER A 606 21.47 3.14 60.51
N GLN A 607 21.64 4.49 60.57
CA GLN A 607 22.87 5.27 60.87
C GLN A 607 24.07 5.23 59.85
N THR A 608 24.79 6.31 59.49
CA THR A 608 25.17 7.61 60.12
C THR A 608 25.70 8.67 59.12
N ASN A 609 25.39 9.96 59.36
CA ASN A 609 26.18 11.24 59.33
C ASN A 609 27.17 11.57 58.17
N ALA A 610 26.96 12.62 57.33
CA ALA A 610 27.11 14.10 57.50
C ALA A 610 28.57 14.62 57.23
N PRO A 611 28.89 15.94 57.01
CA PRO A 611 28.16 17.16 56.54
C PRO A 611 28.96 18.05 55.49
N PRO A 612 28.44 19.24 55.07
CA PRO A 612 28.91 20.09 53.94
C PRO A 612 29.68 21.39 54.38
N PRO A 613 30.06 22.33 53.47
CA PRO A 613 29.34 23.64 53.30
C PRO A 613 29.57 24.33 51.89
N PRO A 614 29.36 25.66 51.67
CA PRO A 614 28.08 26.37 51.47
C PRO A 614 28.02 27.35 50.24
N GLN A 615 26.85 27.95 49.99
CA GLN A 615 26.56 29.04 49.03
C GLN A 615 26.88 30.45 49.57
N GLN A 616 27.29 31.40 48.70
CA GLN A 616 27.12 32.86 48.89
C GLN A 616 26.94 33.62 47.53
N ARG A 617 26.09 34.66 47.55
CA ARG A 617 25.87 35.77 46.56
C ARG A 617 26.27 37.10 47.27
N PRO A 618 26.12 38.36 46.72
CA PRO A 618 25.99 38.92 45.36
C PRO A 618 26.86 40.20 45.12
N ASN A 619 26.56 40.98 44.05
CA ASN A 619 26.87 42.42 43.77
C ASN A 619 28.13 42.73 42.92
N SER A 620 28.25 43.78 42.09
CA SER A 620 27.37 44.75 41.39
C SER A 620 28.28 45.78 40.66
N VAL A 621 27.78 46.42 39.60
CA VAL A 621 28.17 47.75 39.03
C VAL A 621 29.31 47.89 38.00
N SER A 622 28.97 48.72 37.01
CA SER A 622 29.54 49.26 35.76
C SER A 622 30.94 49.91 35.77
N SER A 623 31.62 49.95 34.61
CA SER A 623 31.69 51.14 33.71
C SER A 623 32.80 51.09 32.65
N SER A 624 32.45 51.61 31.45
CA SER A 624 33.24 52.29 30.40
C SER A 624 34.41 51.63 29.63
N ALA A 625 34.19 51.60 28.32
CA ALA A 625 35.06 51.46 27.13
C ALA A 625 36.32 52.39 27.13
N PRO A 626 37.34 52.26 26.24
CA PRO A 626 37.18 52.03 24.80
C PRO A 626 38.25 51.23 24.01
N THR A 627 37.90 51.03 22.72
CA THR A 627 38.72 50.87 21.50
C THR A 627 39.36 49.53 21.09
N ALA A 628 38.79 48.99 19.99
CA ALA A 628 39.41 48.46 18.78
C ALA A 628 40.38 47.26 18.83
N GLY A 629 39.96 46.17 18.17
CA GLY A 629 40.83 45.08 17.73
C GLY A 629 40.01 43.85 17.34
N GLY A 630 40.07 43.44 16.08
CA GLY A 630 39.26 42.35 15.52
C GLY A 630 39.47 40.99 16.18
N GLY A 631 38.43 40.15 16.14
CA GLY A 631 38.46 38.79 16.65
C GLY A 631 37.30 37.95 16.12
N ALA A 632 37.63 36.76 15.65
CA ALA A 632 36.80 35.78 14.97
C ALA A 632 35.48 35.42 15.68
N SER A 633 34.43 35.19 14.88
CA SER A 633 33.15 34.67 15.34
C SER A 633 33.26 33.19 15.72
N VAL A 634 33.07 32.89 16.99
CA VAL A 634 32.76 31.54 17.48
C VAL A 634 31.27 31.27 17.20
N ARG A 635 30.99 30.34 16.28
CA ARG A 635 29.63 29.85 16.00
C ARG A 635 29.12 29.03 17.19
N ARG A 636 27.95 29.42 17.72
CA ARG A 636 27.18 28.67 18.74
C ARG A 636 26.61 27.38 18.14
N ARG A 637 26.63 26.31 18.94
CA ARG A 637 25.93 25.03 18.72
C ARG A 637 24.41 25.28 18.61
N GLY A 638 23.78 24.70 17.59
CA GLY A 638 22.34 24.79 17.36
C GLY A 638 21.55 23.98 18.39
N SER A 639 20.59 24.64 19.03
CA SER A 639 19.46 24.00 19.73
C SER A 639 18.46 23.53 18.68
N VAL A 640 17.93 22.33 18.82
CA VAL A 640 16.73 21.87 18.10
C VAL A 640 15.61 22.85 18.45
N GLU A 641 15.08 23.60 17.48
CA GLU A 641 13.95 24.50 17.70
C GLU A 641 12.69 23.67 17.95
N ASP A 642 11.93 24.05 18.97
CA ASP A 642 10.68 23.39 19.36
C ASP A 642 9.59 23.74 18.34
N PRO A 643 9.07 22.77 17.55
CA PRO A 643 8.20 23.04 16.42
C PRO A 643 6.85 23.66 16.80
N LEU A 644 6.40 23.51 18.05
CA LEU A 644 5.14 24.08 18.55
C LEU A 644 5.29 25.48 19.15
N ALA A 645 6.53 25.97 19.33
CA ALA A 645 6.80 27.30 19.88
C ALA A 645 6.11 28.47 19.15
N PRO A 646 5.84 28.43 17.83
CA PRO A 646 5.08 29.48 17.15
C PRO A 646 3.64 29.65 17.64
N LEU A 647 2.98 28.58 18.10
CA LEU A 647 1.59 28.63 18.55
C LEU A 647 1.39 29.52 19.79
N GLY A 648 2.37 29.59 20.70
CA GLY A 648 2.32 30.46 21.89
C GLY A 648 2.31 31.97 21.60
N LYS A 649 2.28 32.39 20.33
CA LYS A 649 2.10 33.78 19.90
C LYS A 649 0.65 34.11 19.55
N TYR A 650 -0.23 33.12 19.52
CA TYR A 650 -1.62 33.23 19.11
C TYR A 650 -2.55 32.78 20.23
N ASP A 651 -3.72 33.39 20.32
CA ASP A 651 -4.84 32.83 21.07
C ASP A 651 -5.46 31.72 20.21
N VAL A 652 -5.67 30.53 20.78
CA VAL A 652 -6.24 29.37 20.08
C VAL A 652 -7.66 29.12 20.56
N VAL A 653 -8.62 29.21 19.63
CA VAL A 653 -10.03 28.89 19.86
C VAL A 653 -10.39 27.64 19.07
N LEU A 654 -10.93 26.62 19.74
CA LEU A 654 -11.44 25.39 19.15
C LEU A 654 -12.96 25.50 19.07
N LEU A 655 -13.52 25.56 17.87
CA LEU A 655 -14.95 25.46 17.63
C LEU A 655 -15.27 24.02 17.22
N VAL A 656 -15.97 23.30 18.08
CA VAL A 656 -16.27 21.88 17.93
C VAL A 656 -17.72 21.68 17.49
N ASP A 657 -17.90 20.96 16.40
CA ASP A 657 -19.20 20.44 15.98
C ASP A 657 -19.71 19.45 17.03
N ASP A 658 -20.88 19.74 17.57
CA ASP A 658 -21.60 18.90 18.52
C ASP A 658 -22.98 18.53 17.97
N SER A 659 -23.12 18.42 16.65
CA SER A 659 -24.29 17.88 15.98
C SER A 659 -24.36 16.33 16.10
N PRO A 660 -25.54 15.70 15.85
CA PRO A 660 -25.70 14.26 16.02
C PRO A 660 -24.73 13.38 15.20
N SER A 661 -24.26 13.83 14.03
CA SER A 661 -23.33 13.08 13.17
C SER A 661 -22.03 12.74 13.89
N MET A 662 -21.57 13.62 14.77
CA MET A 662 -20.38 13.40 15.59
C MET A 662 -20.48 12.17 16.51
N SER A 663 -21.68 11.63 16.74
CA SER A 663 -21.84 10.37 17.49
C SER A 663 -21.56 9.13 16.65
N ASP A 664 -21.52 9.24 15.32
CA ASP A 664 -21.23 8.14 14.42
C ASP A 664 -19.74 7.78 14.48
N GLY A 665 -19.43 6.48 14.33
CA GLY A 665 -18.04 6.02 14.27
C GLY A 665 -17.18 6.37 15.49
N ASN A 666 -17.77 6.74 16.64
CA ASN A 666 -17.07 7.18 17.85
C ASN A 666 -16.28 8.50 17.65
N LEU A 667 -16.67 9.35 16.68
CA LEU A 667 -15.99 10.61 16.35
C LEU A 667 -15.98 11.60 17.54
N TRP A 668 -17.05 11.65 18.33
CA TRP A 668 -17.14 12.49 19.53
C TRP A 668 -16.06 12.15 20.56
N GLN A 669 -15.90 10.86 20.86
CA GLN A 669 -14.90 10.38 21.81
C GLN A 669 -13.48 10.52 21.25
N GLN A 670 -13.28 10.26 19.97
CA GLN A 670 -11.99 10.48 19.30
C GLN A 670 -11.58 11.97 19.35
N THR A 671 -12.53 12.87 19.11
CA THR A 671 -12.32 14.33 19.19
C THR A 671 -11.98 14.76 20.62
N ARG A 672 -12.72 14.27 21.63
CA ARG A 672 -12.39 14.50 23.04
C ARG A 672 -10.94 14.12 23.35
N ASP A 673 -10.56 12.89 23.00
CA ASP A 673 -9.24 12.35 23.35
C ASP A 673 -8.12 13.08 22.60
N ALA A 674 -8.36 13.53 21.36
CA ALA A 674 -7.44 14.38 20.61
C ALA A 674 -7.28 15.77 21.24
N LEU A 675 -8.39 16.44 21.59
CA LEU A 675 -8.36 17.77 22.23
C LEU A 675 -7.73 17.76 23.61
N MET A 676 -7.89 16.68 24.36
CA MET A 676 -7.15 16.46 25.59
C MET A 676 -5.63 16.54 25.38
N GLY A 677 -5.11 15.90 24.32
CA GLY A 677 -3.68 15.96 23.98
C GLY A 677 -3.26 17.32 23.41
N VAL A 678 -4.14 18.03 22.71
CA VAL A 678 -3.91 19.42 22.27
C VAL A 678 -3.78 20.34 23.47
N ALA A 679 -4.69 20.26 24.44
CA ALA A 679 -4.64 21.06 25.67
C ALA A 679 -3.34 20.81 26.46
N GLU A 680 -2.94 19.55 26.63
CA GLU A 680 -1.68 19.21 27.29
C GLU A 680 -0.46 19.87 26.61
N LYS A 681 -0.44 19.90 25.27
CA LYS A 681 0.68 20.44 24.49
C LYS A 681 0.66 21.98 24.38
N CYS A 682 -0.50 22.60 24.20
CA CYS A 682 -0.64 24.05 24.02
C CYS A 682 -0.36 24.85 25.30
N VAL A 683 -0.77 24.34 26.47
CA VAL A 683 -0.59 25.01 27.77
C VAL A 683 0.88 25.22 28.15
N LYS A 684 1.79 24.43 27.55
CA LYS A 684 3.24 24.64 27.70
C LYS A 684 3.72 25.97 27.11
N TYR A 685 3.05 26.47 26.08
CA TYR A 685 3.46 27.66 25.33
C TYR A 685 2.53 28.85 25.56
N ASP A 686 1.25 28.58 25.85
CA ASP A 686 0.26 29.60 26.13
C ASP A 686 -0.25 29.56 27.57
N LYS A 687 0.01 30.65 28.31
CA LYS A 687 -0.20 30.67 29.76
C LYS A 687 -1.61 31.10 30.17
N ASP A 688 -2.34 31.72 29.26
CA ASP A 688 -3.78 32.02 29.37
C ASP A 688 -4.63 30.81 28.97
N GLY A 689 -4.10 29.83 28.24
CA GLY A 689 -4.75 28.55 27.94
C GLY A 689 -5.49 28.58 26.60
N ILE A 690 -6.29 27.55 26.32
CA ILE A 690 -7.09 27.49 25.07
C ILE A 690 -8.57 27.75 25.37
N GLU A 691 -9.31 28.23 24.36
CA GLU A 691 -10.76 28.35 24.42
C GLU A 691 -11.41 27.21 23.63
N ILE A 692 -12.43 26.56 24.17
CA ILE A 692 -13.22 25.52 23.49
C ILE A 692 -14.69 25.95 23.50
N ARG A 693 -15.28 26.05 22.32
CA ARG A 693 -16.70 26.32 22.10
C ARG A 693 -17.34 25.16 21.34
N PHE A 694 -18.62 24.93 21.57
CA PHE A 694 -19.42 23.92 20.90
C PHE A 694 -20.55 24.61 20.11
N MET A 695 -20.84 24.15 18.90
CA MET A 695 -21.72 24.86 17.95
C MET A 695 -23.17 25.01 18.45
N ASN A 696 -23.69 24.05 19.20
CA ASN A 696 -25.07 24.01 19.68
C ASN A 696 -25.18 24.24 21.20
N ASN A 697 -24.07 24.42 21.91
CA ASN A 697 -24.03 24.44 23.38
C ASN A 697 -23.34 25.69 23.96
N ASP A 698 -23.96 26.85 23.74
CA ASP A 698 -23.46 28.17 24.18
C ASP A 698 -23.21 28.28 25.70
N GLY A 699 -23.88 27.44 26.50
CA GLY A 699 -23.73 27.39 27.96
C GLY A 699 -22.42 26.76 28.44
N ASN A 700 -21.73 26.01 27.57
CA ASN A 700 -20.57 25.17 27.91
C ASN A 700 -19.26 25.67 27.28
N GLN A 701 -19.15 26.98 27.02
CA GLN A 701 -17.91 27.59 26.56
C GLN A 701 -16.81 27.47 27.62
N LEU A 702 -15.76 26.74 27.31
CA LEU A 702 -14.60 26.59 28.19
C LEU A 702 -13.56 27.64 27.84
N ARG A 703 -13.29 28.57 28.77
CA ARG A 703 -12.28 29.61 28.60
C ARG A 703 -11.08 29.34 29.48
N ASN A 704 -9.89 29.70 28.99
CA ASN A 704 -8.62 29.53 29.71
C ASN A 704 -8.37 28.07 30.15
N VAL A 705 -8.66 27.11 29.28
CA VAL A 705 -8.49 25.69 29.58
C VAL A 705 -7.01 25.38 29.69
N THR A 706 -6.57 25.12 30.93
CA THR A 706 -5.20 24.71 31.25
C THR A 706 -5.10 23.30 31.81
N ASP A 707 -6.24 22.67 32.11
CA ASP A 707 -6.33 21.32 32.66
C ASP A 707 -7.10 20.41 31.69
N VAL A 708 -6.50 19.26 31.41
CA VAL A 708 -7.05 18.22 30.52
C VAL A 708 -8.34 17.62 31.09
N SER A 709 -8.51 17.64 32.43
CA SER A 709 -9.72 17.15 33.09
C SER A 709 -10.97 17.93 32.65
N THR A 710 -10.85 19.25 32.47
CA THR A 710 -11.95 20.13 32.05
C THR A 710 -12.46 19.80 30.65
N VAL A 711 -11.56 19.42 29.73
CA VAL A 711 -11.94 18.97 28.37
C VAL A 711 -12.75 17.68 28.45
N ARG A 712 -12.29 16.72 29.25
CA ARG A 712 -12.99 15.44 29.42
C ARG A 712 -14.39 15.64 30.01
N GLU A 713 -14.51 16.44 31.07
CA GLU A 713 -15.79 16.69 31.74
C GLU A 713 -16.80 17.32 30.79
N ALA A 714 -16.42 18.30 29.98
CA ALA A 714 -17.33 18.92 29.03
C ALA A 714 -17.86 17.94 27.97
N PHE A 715 -17.00 17.08 27.41
CA PHE A 715 -17.44 16.08 26.43
C PHE A 715 -18.26 14.94 27.05
N ASP A 716 -18.05 14.64 28.33
CA ASP A 716 -18.83 13.65 29.06
C ASP A 716 -20.23 14.21 29.47
N GLU A 717 -20.35 15.53 29.64
CA GLU A 717 -21.62 16.21 29.96
C GLU A 717 -22.47 16.56 28.72
N ILE A 718 -21.83 16.86 27.59
CA ILE A 718 -22.51 17.22 26.35
C ILE A 718 -22.90 15.96 25.57
N VAL A 719 -24.19 15.86 25.25
CA VAL A 719 -24.70 14.90 24.27
C VAL A 719 -24.88 15.64 22.95
N PRO A 720 -24.21 15.25 21.86
CA PRO A 720 -24.34 15.93 20.58
C PRO A 720 -25.80 16.01 20.10
N PHE A 721 -26.25 17.21 19.70
CA PHE A 721 -27.62 17.50 19.30
C PHE A 721 -27.69 18.73 18.39
N GLY A 722 -28.81 18.90 17.67
CA GLY A 722 -29.05 20.08 16.86
C GLY A 722 -28.60 19.95 15.41
N SER A 723 -28.36 21.09 14.78
CA SER A 723 -27.87 21.25 13.40
C SER A 723 -26.34 21.39 13.39
N THR A 724 -25.75 21.63 12.22
CA THR A 724 -24.35 22.05 12.08
C THR A 724 -24.30 23.55 11.70
N PRO A 725 -24.60 24.48 12.64
CA PRO A 725 -24.73 25.93 12.35
C PRO A 725 -23.35 26.61 12.33
N THR A 726 -22.46 26.13 11.47
CA THR A 726 -21.05 26.54 11.45
C THR A 726 -20.90 28.04 11.22
N GLY A 727 -21.69 28.64 10.31
CA GLY A 727 -21.59 30.06 9.98
C GLY A 727 -21.97 30.95 11.16
N MET A 728 -23.11 30.65 11.78
CA MET A 728 -23.58 31.36 12.98
C MET A 728 -22.58 31.27 14.14
N ALA A 729 -22.11 30.06 14.47
CA ALA A 729 -21.18 29.86 15.59
C ALA A 729 -19.80 30.49 15.33
N LEU A 730 -19.34 30.46 14.08
CA LEU A 730 -18.10 31.11 13.68
C LEU A 730 -18.23 32.64 13.73
N ASP A 731 -19.35 33.21 13.28
CA ASP A 731 -19.58 34.66 13.29
C ASP A 731 -19.49 35.25 14.69
N GLU A 732 -20.06 34.60 15.70
CA GLU A 732 -19.94 35.08 17.09
C GLU A 732 -18.49 35.21 17.55
N ILE A 733 -17.65 34.22 17.22
CA ILE A 733 -16.23 34.22 17.61
C ILE A 733 -15.47 35.31 16.86
N LEU A 734 -15.63 35.38 15.53
CA LEU A 734 -14.87 36.30 14.71
C LEU A 734 -15.30 37.76 14.95
N ARG A 735 -16.60 38.01 15.10
CA ARG A 735 -17.16 39.34 15.33
C ARG A 735 -16.71 39.90 16.67
N ASP A 736 -16.78 39.12 17.75
CA ASP A 736 -16.27 39.52 19.08
C ASP A 736 -14.80 39.96 19.01
N TYR A 737 -13.98 39.19 18.30
CA TYR A 737 -12.56 39.47 18.16
C TYR A 737 -12.28 40.72 17.29
N VAL A 738 -12.95 40.84 16.15
CA VAL A 738 -12.77 41.98 15.22
C VAL A 738 -13.28 43.28 15.86
N ASP A 739 -14.42 43.26 16.55
CA ASP A 739 -14.93 44.41 17.31
C ASP A 739 -13.90 44.87 18.35
N ALA A 740 -13.36 43.93 19.14
CA ALA A 740 -12.35 44.24 20.14
C ALA A 740 -11.04 44.76 19.49
N TYR A 741 -10.66 44.23 18.32
CA TYR A 741 -9.49 44.70 17.57
C TYR A 741 -9.67 46.14 17.09
N GLU A 742 -10.80 46.46 16.49
CA GLU A 742 -11.15 47.81 16.02
C GLU A 742 -11.15 48.81 17.18
N ASP A 743 -11.76 48.46 18.31
CA ASP A 743 -11.77 49.26 19.54
C ASP A 743 -10.36 49.49 20.10
N SER A 744 -9.53 48.45 20.14
CA SER A 744 -8.14 48.55 20.63
C SER A 744 -7.30 49.51 19.77
N LYS A 745 -7.53 49.48 18.45
CA LYS A 745 -6.87 50.35 17.48
C LYS A 745 -7.37 51.79 17.62
N ALA A 746 -8.67 51.99 17.82
CA ALA A 746 -9.26 53.30 18.05
C ALA A 746 -8.76 53.95 19.36
N ALA A 747 -8.54 53.14 20.40
CA ALA A 747 -8.06 53.59 21.71
C ALA A 747 -6.54 53.91 21.78
N LYS A 748 -5.77 53.70 20.68
CA LYS A 748 -4.29 53.77 20.67
C LYS A 748 -3.63 52.92 21.77
N GLY A 749 -4.32 51.86 22.20
CA GLY A 749 -3.95 50.96 23.29
C GLY A 749 -3.24 49.70 22.79
N ALA A 750 -2.88 48.82 23.74
CA ALA A 750 -1.97 47.68 23.58
C ALA A 750 -2.28 46.76 22.37
N ARG A 751 -1.22 46.21 21.79
CA ARG A 751 -1.26 45.27 20.66
C ARG A 751 -2.02 43.99 21.07
N MET A 752 -3.20 43.78 20.49
CA MET A 752 -3.99 42.56 20.67
C MET A 752 -3.23 41.35 20.10
N LYS A 753 -3.24 40.24 20.85
CA LYS A 753 -2.60 38.98 20.45
C LYS A 753 -3.37 38.42 19.24
N PRO A 754 -2.69 37.99 18.16
CA PRO A 754 -3.35 37.34 17.03
C PRO A 754 -4.15 36.10 17.45
N MET A 755 -5.22 35.74 16.72
CA MET A 755 -6.07 34.59 17.04
C MET A 755 -6.11 33.57 15.88
N ILE A 756 -6.22 32.29 16.23
CA ILE A 756 -6.53 31.21 15.29
C ILE A 756 -7.78 30.51 15.79
N VAL A 757 -8.76 30.34 14.90
CA VAL A 757 -9.94 29.52 15.15
C VAL A 757 -9.78 28.21 14.41
N LEU A 758 -9.79 27.10 15.14
CA LEU A 758 -9.80 25.75 14.59
C LEU A 758 -11.24 25.25 14.62
N VAL A 759 -11.84 25.04 13.46
CA VAL A 759 -13.22 24.54 13.32
C VAL A 759 -13.16 23.04 13.05
N LEU A 760 -13.63 22.23 13.99
CA LEU A 760 -13.62 20.77 13.91
C LEU A 760 -15.04 20.28 13.60
N THR A 761 -15.25 19.70 12.42
CA THR A 761 -16.59 19.27 11.97
C THR A 761 -16.53 18.01 11.12
N ASP A 762 -17.54 17.14 11.26
CA ASP A 762 -17.70 15.93 10.45
C ASP A 762 -18.76 16.06 9.35
N GLY A 763 -19.47 17.19 9.32
CA GLY A 763 -20.58 17.44 8.41
C GLY A 763 -20.40 18.70 7.59
N ARG A 764 -21.17 18.79 6.50
CA ARG A 764 -21.36 20.04 5.78
C ARG A 764 -22.13 21.03 6.65
N ALA A 765 -21.71 22.30 6.67
CA ALA A 765 -22.48 23.35 7.33
C ALA A 765 -23.92 23.42 6.80
N ASP A 766 -24.88 23.56 7.70
CA ASP A 766 -26.29 23.76 7.34
C ASP A 766 -26.53 25.17 6.76
N ASP A 767 -25.64 26.12 7.09
CA ASP A 767 -25.61 27.50 6.64
C ASP A 767 -24.33 27.85 5.83
N PRO A 768 -24.06 27.16 4.71
CA PRO A 768 -22.80 27.26 3.96
C PRO A 768 -22.53 28.67 3.44
N ASP A 769 -23.57 29.38 2.98
CA ASP A 769 -23.46 30.79 2.56
C ASP A 769 -23.15 31.69 3.75
N GLY A 770 -23.69 31.39 4.94
CA GLY A 770 -23.41 32.10 6.19
C GLY A 770 -21.95 32.00 6.61
N VAL A 771 -21.33 30.82 6.43
CA VAL A 771 -19.88 30.63 6.65
C VAL A 771 -19.08 31.55 5.73
N LYS A 772 -19.39 31.57 4.43
CA LYS A 772 -18.70 32.41 3.45
C LYS A 772 -18.89 33.90 3.72
N ASP A 773 -20.13 34.32 3.92
CA ASP A 773 -20.50 35.72 4.15
C ASP A 773 -19.82 36.29 5.40
N CYS A 774 -19.80 35.52 6.49
CA CYS A 774 -19.12 35.89 7.73
C CYS A 774 -17.61 36.11 7.50
N ILE A 775 -16.94 35.16 6.85
CA ILE A 775 -15.50 35.24 6.61
C ILE A 775 -15.18 36.46 5.73
N ILE A 776 -15.94 36.68 4.66
CA ILE A 776 -15.76 37.82 3.75
C ILE A 776 -15.98 39.14 4.49
N GLU A 777 -17.03 39.25 5.31
CA GLU A 777 -17.30 40.44 6.12
C GLU A 777 -16.14 40.74 7.08
N MET A 778 -15.68 39.76 7.84
CA MET A 778 -14.62 39.94 8.83
C MET A 778 -13.26 40.24 8.19
N ALA A 779 -12.95 39.59 7.05
CA ALA A 779 -11.76 39.87 6.26
C ALA A 779 -11.74 41.33 5.77
N GLY A 780 -12.87 41.82 5.23
CA GLY A 780 -13.02 43.21 4.80
C GLY A 780 -12.83 44.21 5.95
N ARG A 781 -13.46 43.96 7.10
CA ARG A 781 -13.30 44.78 8.31
C ARG A 781 -11.85 44.85 8.79
N LEU A 782 -11.13 43.72 8.79
CA LEU A 782 -9.71 43.67 9.16
C LEU A 782 -8.82 44.42 8.17
N ASP A 783 -9.12 44.38 6.87
CA ASP A 783 -8.39 45.12 5.84
C ASP A 783 -8.64 46.64 5.96
N ASP A 784 -9.87 47.07 6.23
CA ASP A 784 -10.21 48.47 6.55
C ASP A 784 -9.50 48.93 7.83
N ALA A 785 -9.43 48.04 8.82
CA ALA A 785 -8.66 48.22 10.04
C ALA A 785 -7.14 48.05 9.82
N LYS A 786 -6.64 47.83 8.60
CA LYS A 786 -5.21 47.66 8.27
C LYS A 786 -4.51 46.68 9.19
N ALA A 787 -5.20 45.61 9.58
CA ALA A 787 -4.65 44.56 10.42
C ALA A 787 -3.51 43.84 9.70
N PRO A 788 -2.49 43.34 10.41
CA PRO A 788 -1.50 42.47 9.77
C PRO A 788 -2.18 41.21 9.19
N PRO A 789 -1.66 40.61 8.09
CA PRO A 789 -2.28 39.43 7.47
C PRO A 789 -2.48 38.25 8.43
N PHE A 790 -1.58 38.10 9.41
CA PHE A 790 -1.61 37.04 10.41
C PHE A 790 -2.46 37.38 11.65
N GLN A 791 -3.24 38.46 11.66
CA GLN A 791 -3.98 38.88 12.86
C GLN A 791 -5.06 37.88 13.26
N LEU A 792 -5.70 37.24 12.28
CA LEU A 792 -6.78 36.29 12.46
C LEU A 792 -6.68 35.22 11.37
N GLY A 793 -6.74 33.95 11.75
CA GLY A 793 -6.81 32.81 10.83
C GLY A 793 -7.92 31.84 11.24
N VAL A 794 -8.54 31.19 10.26
CA VAL A 794 -9.58 30.18 10.45
C VAL A 794 -9.12 28.90 9.76
N GLN A 795 -8.95 27.82 10.52
CA GLN A 795 -8.58 26.52 10.00
C GLN A 795 -9.76 25.56 10.15
N PHE A 796 -10.32 25.10 9.04
CA PHE A 796 -11.28 24.00 9.08
C PHE A 796 -10.53 22.67 9.12
N ILE A 797 -10.99 21.75 9.97
CA ILE A 797 -10.43 20.41 10.16
C ILE A 797 -11.59 19.43 10.00
N GLN A 798 -11.53 18.62 8.96
CA GLN A 798 -12.51 17.57 8.74
C GLN A 798 -12.31 16.43 9.72
N LEU A 799 -13.40 16.02 10.37
CA LEU A 799 -13.47 14.85 11.23
C LEU A 799 -14.23 13.73 10.52
N GLY A 800 -13.65 12.56 10.38
CA GLY A 800 -14.30 11.49 9.62
C GLY A 800 -14.31 11.74 8.11
N ASN A 801 -14.92 10.83 7.36
CA ASN A 801 -14.78 10.73 5.90
C ASN A 801 -16.04 11.11 5.12
N ASP A 802 -16.87 12.00 5.68
CA ASP A 802 -18.07 12.48 4.99
C ASP A 802 -17.71 13.24 3.71
N ALA A 803 -18.27 12.80 2.58
CA ALA A 803 -17.92 13.34 1.28
C ALA A 803 -18.51 14.74 1.04
N ASP A 804 -19.66 15.05 1.64
CA ASP A 804 -20.31 16.35 1.51
C ASP A 804 -19.57 17.41 2.35
N ALA A 805 -19.07 17.02 3.53
CA ALA A 805 -18.15 17.82 4.32
C ALA A 805 -16.84 18.10 3.57
N ALA A 806 -16.23 17.07 2.96
CA ALA A 806 -14.99 17.22 2.19
C ALA A 806 -15.17 18.19 1.01
N ALA A 807 -16.26 18.07 0.26
CA ALA A 807 -16.57 18.95 -0.87
C ALA A 807 -16.81 20.40 -0.42
N PHE A 808 -17.54 20.59 0.69
CA PHE A 808 -17.80 21.92 1.25
C PHE A 808 -16.53 22.60 1.75
N LEU A 809 -15.65 21.86 2.43
CA LEU A 809 -14.39 22.43 2.91
C LEU A 809 -13.45 22.78 1.76
N ALA A 810 -13.35 21.93 0.73
CA ALA A 810 -12.58 22.26 -0.47
C ALA A 810 -13.08 23.55 -1.16
N GLU A 811 -14.39 23.78 -1.19
CA GLU A 811 -15.00 25.02 -1.71
C GLU A 811 -14.60 26.26 -0.90
N LEU A 812 -14.40 26.14 0.42
CA LEU A 812 -13.95 27.25 1.26
C LEU A 812 -12.48 27.61 1.05
N ASP A 813 -11.66 26.64 0.65
CA ASP A 813 -10.21 26.81 0.42
C ASP A 813 -9.92 27.41 -0.97
N ASP A 814 -10.47 26.79 -2.02
CA ASP A 814 -10.14 27.09 -3.41
C ASP A 814 -10.89 28.33 -3.95
N ASP A 815 -12.16 28.51 -3.56
CA ASP A 815 -13.04 29.47 -4.23
C ASP A 815 -13.16 30.81 -3.49
N LEU A 816 -12.96 30.83 -2.16
CA LEU A 816 -13.23 32.02 -1.36
C LEU A 816 -12.31 33.20 -1.72
N LYS A 817 -11.04 32.92 -2.02
CA LYS A 817 -10.05 33.93 -2.43
C LYS A 817 -10.23 34.38 -3.88
N ALA A 818 -10.64 33.47 -4.75
CA ALA A 818 -10.86 33.76 -6.17
C ALA A 818 -12.09 34.66 -6.39
N ASP A 819 -13.13 34.48 -5.57
CA ASP A 819 -14.44 35.09 -5.80
C ASP A 819 -14.67 36.41 -5.04
N SER A 820 -14.00 36.64 -3.90
CA SER A 820 -14.32 37.77 -3.01
C SER A 820 -13.29 38.91 -3.00
N GLY A 821 -12.03 38.66 -3.40
CA GLY A 821 -10.96 39.67 -3.43
C GLY A 821 -10.48 40.16 -2.05
N VAL A 822 -10.86 39.48 -0.96
CA VAL A 822 -10.46 39.80 0.42
C VAL A 822 -9.16 39.07 0.82
N ARG A 823 -8.59 39.42 1.99
CA ARG A 823 -7.41 38.72 2.53
C ARG A 823 -7.61 37.22 2.70
N ASP A 824 -6.50 36.51 2.53
CA ASP A 824 -6.40 35.07 2.69
C ASP A 824 -6.18 34.70 4.17
N MET A 825 -7.24 34.20 4.80
CA MET A 825 -7.29 33.89 6.24
C MET A 825 -8.01 32.56 6.55
N VAL A 826 -8.28 31.74 5.54
CA VAL A 826 -8.94 30.44 5.68
C VAL A 826 -8.04 29.37 5.08
N ASP A 827 -7.87 28.27 5.81
CA ASP A 827 -7.22 27.06 5.32
C ASP A 827 -8.08 25.85 5.70
N THR A 828 -7.98 24.75 4.95
CA THR A 828 -8.69 23.49 5.26
C THR A 828 -7.76 22.30 5.40
N THR A 829 -8.10 21.37 6.29
CA THR A 829 -7.35 20.13 6.51
C THR A 829 -8.30 18.94 6.36
N PRO A 830 -8.14 18.11 5.31
CA PRO A 830 -8.97 16.93 5.13
C PRO A 830 -8.65 15.85 6.17
N TYR A 831 -9.59 14.93 6.37
CA TYR A 831 -9.42 13.85 7.33
C TYR A 831 -8.36 12.83 6.87
N GLU A 832 -7.32 12.63 7.67
CA GLU A 832 -6.19 11.71 7.38
C GLU A 832 -6.41 10.28 7.93
N GLY A 833 -7.65 9.88 8.23
CA GLY A 833 -7.98 8.52 8.71
C GLY A 833 -7.86 8.30 10.22
N GLN A 834 -7.38 9.28 10.99
CA GLN A 834 -7.41 9.27 12.46
C GLN A 834 -7.53 10.68 13.03
N ILE A 835 -8.28 10.85 14.13
CA ILE A 835 -8.34 12.10 14.89
C ILE A 835 -7.35 11.98 16.05
N SER A 836 -6.19 12.64 15.92
CA SER A 836 -5.13 12.61 16.94
C SER A 836 -4.71 14.01 17.36
N PRO A 837 -4.06 14.18 18.54
CA PRO A 837 -3.52 15.48 18.93
C PRO A 837 -2.54 16.04 17.90
N ASP A 838 -1.73 15.19 17.28
CA ASP A 838 -0.73 15.61 16.28
C ASP A 838 -1.39 16.04 14.97
N PHE A 839 -2.50 15.40 14.58
CA PHE A 839 -3.31 15.82 13.42
C PHE A 839 -3.84 17.26 13.61
N ILE A 840 -4.46 17.53 14.76
CA ILE A 840 -5.01 18.87 15.06
C ILE A 840 -3.90 19.92 15.20
N LEU A 841 -2.77 19.58 15.84
CA LEU A 841 -1.65 20.51 15.99
C LEU A 841 -0.90 20.78 14.67
N LYS A 842 -0.81 19.78 13.79
CA LYS A 842 -0.25 19.96 12.44
C LYS A 842 -1.11 20.94 11.64
N ALA A 843 -2.44 20.77 11.66
CA ALA A 843 -3.37 21.71 11.05
C ALA A 843 -3.22 23.13 11.63
N ALA A 844 -3.16 23.25 12.96
CA ALA A 844 -2.94 24.54 13.61
C ALA A 844 -1.59 25.20 13.22
N LEU A 845 -0.53 24.40 13.06
CA LEU A 845 0.79 24.91 12.67
C LEU A 845 0.86 25.37 11.21
N GLY A 846 0.12 24.71 10.30
CA GLY A 846 -0.03 25.12 8.90
C GLY A 846 -0.49 26.58 8.83
N SER A 847 -1.66 26.85 9.42
CA SER A 847 -2.27 28.20 9.47
C SER A 847 -1.37 29.32 10.04
N VAL A 848 -0.34 28.98 10.83
CA VAL A 848 0.57 29.94 11.46
C VAL A 848 1.88 30.13 10.70
N VAL A 849 2.36 29.07 10.07
CA VAL A 849 3.64 29.04 9.38
C VAL A 849 3.35 28.69 7.93
N LYS A 850 2.98 29.68 7.11
CA LYS A 850 2.75 29.53 5.64
C LYS A 850 3.91 28.91 4.85
N ARG A 851 5.07 28.67 5.49
CA ARG A 851 6.21 27.92 4.92
C ARG A 851 6.08 26.40 5.12
N LEU A 852 5.16 25.95 5.98
CA LEU A 852 4.73 24.56 6.14
C LEU A 852 3.56 24.25 5.18
N ASP A 853 2.82 25.28 4.71
CA ASP A 853 1.74 25.15 3.71
C ASP A 853 2.22 25.17 2.24
N ASN A 854 3.52 25.35 1.98
CA ASN A 854 4.07 25.18 0.64
C ASN A 854 5.07 24.02 0.65
N PRO A 855 4.74 22.88 0.00
CA PRO A 855 5.68 21.78 -0.21
C PRO A 855 6.90 22.18 -1.06
#